data_AF-A0A838TZG4-F1
#
_entry.id   AF-A0A838TZG4-F1
#
_cell.length_a   1.000
_cell.length_b   1.000
_cell.length_c   1.000
_cell.angle_alpha   90.00
_cell.angle_beta   90.00
_cell.angle_gamma   90.00
#
_symmetry.space_group_name_H-M   'P 1'
#
loop_
_entity.id
_entity.type
_entity.pdbx_description
1 polymer ?
#
loop_
_entity_poly.entity_id
_entity_poly.type
_entity_poly.pdbx_seq_one_letter_code
_entity_poly.pdbx_strand_id
1 'polypeptide(L)'
;MKGLDKFGGMFQPQHVKNSKFSREMIFLAESSAEGNIKVLPGKEWALHHPVDKASRAEKLQGLLDGNLSAEEVAHDITPDALIYNAEDIEKEGLEKVSARIRDTTAFVAHYDYPRFAKFVESMRGKDIPLEELDNLYSHITKSRIQKKVYDSYGYTGQKQIINTLENEAKDTIEKINDFSRSEKVLKALKMNWLSEEMKLVSSEERDAAISQLSGDERALFENLNNSYNEYVQNGNEEGYKKLTETVRDELKTIQKETQSNDSSDSMKELEKELEEFKQEAVPPGAPEDPAIPEDDQDEYHTPPPAQGNESKEKMEATPIFEIEPALGGYYISGRKSYYDKETKTWSKKKQLTLYNESSKNLDHSTISGILDKGLKSLPIPNSYALDISSLTYEGGDKPEISRDQNGCFYIKANAPVKFSISFQKEENAFINSPIIEDSTSLYKGTLSAKTEVVISRMMGNSIQKAEQARQHILANHFYPGGGDLQMAQALQYKLRKDSTGDNYIQNLDSSEYLECYSANTKFIAMVRKAGVPARLIIGHKVQGSKEGKSSITQSTGHAWSEIWDGNSWRRFDATPNPKPEDKKDKKDKDKEKNNESSEEAEDGGVEGPQDKESKKGDKEGKKSKKPGKEKGEGKSESPTDQMPDATDKEMEQSESELQEAKDTMDKMGEQKKRLDENMEKAEKFKELADLKKEIEEAEIFDDMKKELQDKIEAKEDQMKDKIREGVDKMVEDGFMDEKKRDEILKELDEKKLEDLDRVQKEVEQENKLYSEYEDIREEVSILVDKWFKYFAERLPRQEEVGLDEDSLTRQGSFNRRAVMRTRNLIFGMVKNPREIRPSIKPRFMASILVDVSGSMAGEKLKSARKLLVFYSELFSRISDAFGYIRFSIDTFSDSVTEIKGFQQDYDSPQRYDFGDGTNSTIKVRLMKGLNANGGTNMLEGIKKSATELNKQVEEFPDYASAFYFVGDGGDTCGNGKNISNFLQVNESERGFGEHMYSAILLGNESQRQELASIFGDEHTNVVPDFDELIEKSMDKFDQDLEEYLRTKTK
;
A
#
# COMPACT_ATOMS: atom_id res chain seq x y z
N MET A 1 35.86 11.82 44.57
CA MET A 1 36.93 10.95 45.14
C MET A 1 36.47 10.41 46.48
N LYS A 2 36.74 9.12 46.75
CA LYS A 2 36.18 8.22 47.79
C LYS A 2 34.88 7.52 47.39
N GLY A 3 35.04 6.35 46.76
CA GLY A 3 33.95 5.46 46.33
C GLY A 3 34.30 4.50 45.18
N LEU A 4 35.57 4.40 44.75
CA LEU A 4 35.98 3.70 43.53
C LEU A 4 36.75 2.37 43.74
N ASP A 5 36.82 1.83 44.97
CA ASP A 5 37.70 0.68 45.28
C ASP A 5 36.98 -0.65 45.59
N LYS A 6 35.76 -0.90 45.07
CA LYS A 6 35.05 -2.18 45.35
C LYS A 6 34.56 -3.02 44.16
N PHE A 7 35.11 -2.82 42.97
CA PHE A 7 34.84 -3.70 41.80
C PHE A 7 36.09 -4.08 40.99
N GLY A 8 37.26 -4.13 41.64
CA GLY A 8 38.52 -4.50 40.97
C GLY A 8 38.74 -6.00 40.73
N GLY A 9 37.69 -6.83 40.72
CA GLY A 9 37.84 -8.28 40.90
C GLY A 9 37.51 -9.22 39.73
N MET A 10 36.60 -8.88 38.81
CA MET A 10 36.02 -9.93 37.95
C MET A 10 35.68 -9.58 36.49
N PHE A 11 36.12 -8.44 35.97
CA PHE A 11 36.06 -8.17 34.53
C PHE A 11 37.39 -7.58 34.07
N GLN A 12 38.28 -8.42 33.55
CA GLN A 12 39.18 -7.93 32.51
C GLN A 12 38.32 -7.82 31.24
N PRO A 13 38.17 -6.63 30.65
CA PRO A 13 37.66 -6.55 29.30
C PRO A 13 38.61 -7.39 28.46
N GLN A 14 38.11 -8.44 27.80
CA GLN A 14 38.88 -9.00 26.70
C GLN A 14 39.01 -7.86 25.71
N HIS A 15 40.18 -7.21 25.72
CA HIS A 15 40.55 -6.23 24.73
C HIS A 15 40.33 -6.89 23.38
N VAL A 16 39.30 -6.44 22.67
CA VAL A 16 39.11 -6.70 21.25
C VAL A 16 40.31 -6.04 20.56
N LYS A 17 41.42 -6.78 20.49
CA LYS A 17 42.54 -6.47 19.61
C LYS A 17 41.99 -6.65 18.20
N ASN A 18 41.97 -5.54 17.45
CA ASN A 18 41.44 -5.39 16.08
C ASN A 18 39.93 -5.14 15.96
N SER A 19 39.47 -3.98 16.43
CA SER A 19 38.26 -3.38 15.89
C SER A 19 38.67 -2.08 15.18
N LYS A 20 38.35 -1.93 13.90
CA LYS A 20 38.59 -0.71 13.10
C LYS A 20 37.74 0.50 13.55
N PHE A 21 36.97 0.38 14.62
CA PHE A 21 35.97 1.36 15.06
C PHE A 21 36.56 2.39 16.04
N SER A 22 36.22 3.68 15.85
CA SER A 22 36.57 4.70 16.83
C SER A 22 35.78 4.47 18.12
N ARG A 23 36.41 4.71 19.28
CA ARG A 23 35.76 4.67 20.60
C ARG A 23 34.51 5.55 20.68
N GLU A 24 34.42 6.56 19.80
CA GLU A 24 33.28 7.44 19.66
C GLU A 24 32.07 6.68 19.12
N MET A 25 32.13 6.03 17.94
CA MET A 25 30.98 5.32 17.37
C MET A 25 30.34 4.31 18.34
N ILE A 26 31.16 3.66 19.15
CA ILE A 26 30.70 2.76 20.21
C ILE A 26 29.94 3.53 21.29
N PHE A 27 30.51 4.63 21.81
CA PHE A 27 29.85 5.47 22.80
C PHE A 27 28.50 6.01 22.28
N LEU A 28 28.41 6.36 20.99
CA LEU A 28 27.19 6.95 20.40
C LEU A 28 26.02 5.98 20.35
N ALA A 29 26.32 4.75 19.92
CA ALA A 29 25.41 3.63 20.00
C ALA A 29 24.98 3.41 21.47
N GLU A 30 25.92 3.39 22.42
CA GLU A 30 25.61 3.25 23.85
C GLU A 30 24.74 4.38 24.42
N SER A 31 24.92 5.61 23.92
CA SER A 31 24.19 6.80 24.37
C SER A 31 22.74 6.86 23.86
N SER A 32 22.40 6.05 22.86
CA SER A 32 21.03 5.97 22.34
C SER A 32 20.07 5.20 23.27
N ALA A 33 20.60 4.67 24.37
CA ALA A 33 19.85 3.95 25.39
C ALA A 33 18.78 4.83 26.07
N GLU A 34 17.58 4.28 26.19
CA GLU A 34 16.51 4.82 27.03
C GLU A 34 16.49 4.09 28.39
N GLY A 35 16.28 4.83 29.48
CA GLY A 35 16.32 4.29 30.85
C GLY A 35 17.74 4.19 31.46
N ASN A 36 17.83 3.58 32.64
CA ASN A 36 19.10 3.48 33.41
C ASN A 36 19.92 2.21 33.10
N ILE A 37 19.68 1.56 31.96
CA ILE A 37 20.40 0.36 31.54
C ILE A 37 21.77 0.71 30.93
N LYS A 38 22.81 -0.07 31.22
CA LYS A 38 24.12 0.11 30.58
C LYS A 38 24.07 -0.47 29.16
N VAL A 39 24.76 0.11 28.20
CA VAL A 39 24.93 -0.49 26.86
C VAL A 39 26.41 -0.72 26.62
N LEU A 40 26.77 -1.85 26.00
CA LEU A 40 28.15 -2.29 25.80
C LEU A 40 28.33 -2.90 24.39
N PRO A 41 29.47 -2.70 23.71
CA PRO A 41 29.75 -3.36 22.44
C PRO A 41 30.10 -4.83 22.64
N GLY A 42 29.67 -5.68 21.71
CA GLY A 42 29.99 -7.11 21.65
C GLY A 42 29.99 -7.64 20.22
N LYS A 43 29.90 -8.96 20.10
CA LYS A 43 29.85 -9.69 18.81
C LYS A 43 28.44 -10.08 18.38
N GLU A 44 27.48 -9.93 19.29
CA GLU A 44 26.09 -10.32 19.12
C GLU A 44 25.21 -9.41 19.98
N TRP A 45 23.91 -9.38 19.68
CA TRP A 45 22.91 -8.66 20.46
C TRP A 45 22.42 -9.54 21.61
N ALA A 46 22.62 -9.11 22.86
CA ALA A 46 22.23 -9.87 24.05
C ALA A 46 21.96 -8.97 25.26
N LEU A 47 21.01 -9.36 26.13
CA LEU A 47 20.81 -8.71 27.43
C LEU A 47 21.68 -9.38 28.49
N HIS A 48 22.37 -8.56 29.28
CA HIS A 48 23.11 -8.98 30.46
C HIS A 48 22.25 -8.80 31.71
N HIS A 49 22.30 -9.80 32.59
CA HIS A 49 21.60 -9.81 33.87
C HIS A 49 22.60 -9.89 35.03
N PRO A 50 22.23 -9.41 36.24
CA PRO A 50 23.09 -9.46 37.44
C PRO A 50 23.55 -10.87 37.83
N VAL A 51 22.79 -11.89 37.39
CA VAL A 51 23.09 -13.31 37.56
C VAL A 51 23.31 -13.96 36.20
N ASP A 52 24.14 -15.01 36.15
CA ASP A 52 24.38 -15.76 34.92
C ASP A 52 23.10 -16.47 34.43
N LYS A 53 23.10 -16.88 33.16
CA LYS A 53 21.92 -17.50 32.51
C LYS A 53 21.41 -18.74 33.25
N ALA A 54 22.29 -19.56 33.83
CA ALA A 54 21.88 -20.75 34.57
C ALA A 54 21.25 -20.38 35.92
N SER A 55 21.85 -19.43 36.65
CA SER A 55 21.28 -18.88 37.88
C SER A 55 19.94 -18.16 37.67
N ARG A 56 19.78 -17.42 36.55
CA ARG A 56 18.50 -16.79 36.18
C ARG A 56 17.43 -17.85 35.94
N ALA A 57 17.76 -18.90 35.19
CA ALA A 57 16.86 -20.01 34.93
C ALA A 57 16.47 -20.74 36.22
N GLU A 58 17.42 -20.99 37.13
CA GLU A 58 17.16 -21.61 38.44
C GLU A 58 16.22 -20.76 39.30
N LYS A 59 16.38 -19.42 39.32
CA LYS A 59 15.49 -18.52 40.07
C LYS A 59 14.08 -18.46 39.49
N LEU A 60 13.96 -18.36 38.16
CA LEU A 60 12.66 -18.41 37.49
C LEU A 60 11.99 -19.78 37.67
N GLN A 61 12.75 -20.87 37.65
CA GLN A 61 12.25 -22.21 37.97
C GLN A 61 11.82 -22.29 39.44
N GLY A 62 12.55 -21.65 40.36
CA GLY A 62 12.18 -21.54 41.76
C GLY A 62 10.83 -20.84 42.00
N LEU A 63 10.41 -19.91 41.13
CA LEU A 63 9.06 -19.33 41.16
C LEU A 63 7.99 -20.37 40.77
N LEU A 64 8.27 -21.14 39.72
CA LEU A 64 7.39 -22.21 39.23
C LEU A 64 7.25 -23.37 40.21
N ASP A 65 8.33 -23.67 40.95
CA ASP A 65 8.37 -24.74 41.96
C ASP A 65 7.81 -24.27 43.31
N GLY A 66 7.65 -22.96 43.49
CA GLY A 66 7.17 -22.33 44.73
C GLY A 66 8.21 -22.22 45.84
N ASN A 67 9.49 -22.30 45.48
CA ASN A 67 10.62 -22.16 46.39
C ASN A 67 11.05 -20.70 46.58
N LEU A 68 10.66 -19.80 45.67
CA LEU A 68 10.95 -18.36 45.69
C LEU A 68 9.68 -17.56 45.40
N SER A 69 9.63 -16.32 45.89
CA SER A 69 8.55 -15.35 45.61
C SER A 69 8.91 -14.36 44.49
N ALA A 70 7.91 -13.77 43.82
CA ALA A 70 8.15 -12.79 42.77
C ALA A 70 8.98 -11.59 43.24
N GLU A 71 8.82 -11.16 44.49
CA GLU A 71 9.59 -10.06 45.08
C GLU A 71 11.09 -10.39 45.24
N GLU A 72 11.43 -11.65 45.50
CA GLU A 72 12.81 -12.11 45.65
C GLU A 72 13.54 -12.24 44.30
N VAL A 73 12.80 -12.47 43.20
CA VAL A 73 13.38 -12.77 41.88
C VAL A 73 13.38 -11.56 40.94
N ALA A 74 12.44 -10.61 41.11
CA ALA A 74 12.27 -9.47 40.20
C ALA A 74 13.55 -8.64 40.00
N HIS A 75 14.36 -8.45 41.05
CA HIS A 75 15.62 -7.70 40.95
C HIS A 75 16.67 -8.42 40.11
N ASP A 76 16.75 -9.74 40.23
CA ASP A 76 17.78 -10.57 39.59
C ASP A 76 17.52 -10.84 38.11
N ILE A 77 16.25 -10.77 37.69
CA ILE A 77 15.84 -10.97 36.29
C ILE A 77 15.81 -9.66 35.49
N THR A 78 15.93 -8.51 36.16
CA THR A 78 16.02 -7.21 35.50
C THR A 78 17.39 -7.07 34.82
N PRO A 79 17.48 -6.87 33.49
CA PRO A 79 18.74 -6.64 32.82
C PRO A 79 19.43 -5.38 33.35
N ASP A 80 20.74 -5.46 33.56
CA ASP A 80 21.58 -4.34 33.98
C ASP A 80 22.48 -3.83 32.85
N ALA A 81 22.62 -4.59 31.75
CA ALA A 81 23.21 -4.09 30.50
C ALA A 81 22.61 -4.70 29.22
N LEU A 82 22.72 -3.99 28.09
CA LEU A 82 22.50 -4.47 26.73
C LEU A 82 23.85 -4.55 26.02
N ILE A 83 24.16 -5.71 25.45
CA ILE A 83 25.30 -5.94 24.56
C ILE A 83 24.79 -5.87 23.12
N TYR A 84 25.43 -5.10 22.25
CA TYR A 84 25.04 -5.00 20.83
C TYR A 84 26.20 -5.40 19.90
N ASN A 85 25.89 -5.91 18.70
CA ASN A 85 26.94 -6.26 17.74
C ASN A 85 27.55 -4.98 17.13
N ALA A 86 28.82 -4.71 17.47
CA ALA A 86 29.50 -3.51 16.99
C ALA A 86 29.73 -3.50 15.47
N GLU A 87 29.78 -4.67 14.83
CA GLU A 87 29.97 -4.79 13.37
C GLU A 87 28.75 -4.34 12.56
N ASP A 88 27.55 -4.31 13.17
CA ASP A 88 26.32 -3.90 12.48
C ASP A 88 26.32 -2.38 12.18
N ILE A 89 27.15 -1.59 12.88
CA ILE A 89 27.31 -0.16 12.62
C ILE A 89 27.85 0.08 11.21
N GLU A 90 28.75 -0.78 10.72
CA GLU A 90 29.29 -0.70 9.35
C GLU A 90 28.32 -1.22 8.30
N LYS A 91 27.54 -2.26 8.63
CA LYS A 91 26.62 -2.92 7.67
C LYS A 91 25.32 -2.16 7.47
N GLU A 92 24.77 -1.64 8.54
CA GLU A 92 23.41 -1.08 8.57
C GLU A 92 23.40 0.43 8.82
N GLY A 93 24.53 0.99 9.29
CA GLY A 93 24.68 2.38 9.65
C GLY A 93 24.35 2.66 11.11
N LEU A 94 25.05 3.64 11.71
CA LEU A 94 24.88 4.03 13.11
C LEU A 94 23.43 4.41 13.44
N GLU A 95 22.70 5.01 12.51
CA GLU A 95 21.30 5.41 12.71
C GLU A 95 20.40 4.20 12.97
N LYS A 96 20.49 3.16 12.14
CA LYS A 96 19.70 1.92 12.31
C LYS A 96 20.07 1.20 13.59
N VAL A 97 21.37 1.09 13.90
CA VAL A 97 21.86 0.48 15.15
C VAL A 97 21.40 1.27 16.37
N SER A 98 21.48 2.60 16.33
CA SER A 98 21.04 3.49 17.41
C SER A 98 19.54 3.44 17.61
N ALA A 99 18.75 3.37 16.53
CA ALA A 99 17.30 3.17 16.59
C ALA A 99 16.95 1.82 17.25
N ARG A 100 17.67 0.74 16.88
CA ARG A 100 17.49 -0.58 17.49
C ARG A 100 17.90 -0.61 18.97
N ILE A 101 19.00 0.06 19.35
CA ILE A 101 19.40 0.21 20.76
C ILE A 101 18.32 0.97 21.52
N ARG A 102 17.82 2.09 20.97
CA ARG A 102 16.76 2.89 21.59
C ARG A 102 15.49 2.07 21.80
N ASP A 103 15.01 1.36 20.77
CA ASP A 103 13.84 0.50 20.87
C ASP A 103 14.03 -0.61 21.92
N THR A 104 15.18 -1.29 21.90
CA THR A 104 15.47 -2.39 22.85
C THR A 104 15.58 -1.89 24.29
N THR A 105 16.24 -0.75 24.51
CA THR A 105 16.42 -0.17 25.84
C THR A 105 15.15 0.50 26.36
N ALA A 106 14.34 1.11 25.49
CA ALA A 106 13.00 1.59 25.84
C ALA A 106 12.10 0.42 26.25
N PHE A 107 12.14 -0.69 25.50
CA PHE A 107 11.46 -1.93 25.90
C PHE A 107 11.89 -2.35 27.31
N VAL A 108 13.19 -2.51 27.56
CA VAL A 108 13.70 -2.90 28.89
C VAL A 108 13.33 -1.89 29.99
N ALA A 109 13.40 -0.59 29.71
CA ALA A 109 13.13 0.46 30.69
C ALA A 109 11.65 0.53 31.10
N HIS A 110 10.74 0.24 30.17
CA HIS A 110 9.29 0.25 30.41
C HIS A 110 8.72 -1.16 30.66
N TYR A 111 9.56 -2.20 30.63
CA TYR A 111 9.17 -3.57 30.95
C TYR A 111 9.00 -3.74 32.46
N ASP A 112 7.82 -4.19 32.88
CA ASP A 112 7.52 -4.42 34.29
C ASP A 112 8.01 -5.81 34.73
N TYR A 113 9.29 -5.88 35.13
CA TYR A 113 9.92 -7.11 35.64
C TYR A 113 9.27 -7.68 36.90
N PRO A 114 8.85 -6.87 37.89
CA PRO A 114 8.05 -7.37 39.01
C PRO A 114 6.75 -8.03 38.56
N ARG A 115 6.04 -7.44 37.58
CA ARG A 115 4.82 -8.03 37.03
C ARG A 115 5.12 -9.28 36.20
N PHE A 116 6.25 -9.36 35.50
CA PHE A 116 6.70 -10.59 34.84
C PHE A 116 6.97 -11.71 35.86
N ALA A 117 7.67 -11.41 36.97
CA ALA A 117 7.92 -12.39 38.02
C ALA A 117 6.60 -12.91 38.64
N LYS A 118 5.61 -12.01 38.85
CA LYS A 118 4.27 -12.40 39.30
C LYS A 118 3.52 -13.25 38.27
N PHE A 119 3.68 -12.95 36.98
CA PHE A 119 3.12 -13.76 35.90
C PHE A 119 3.68 -15.18 35.93
N VAL A 120 5.01 -15.33 36.01
CA VAL A 120 5.68 -16.65 36.12
C VAL A 120 5.24 -17.38 37.39
N GLU A 121 5.20 -16.70 38.54
CA GLU A 121 4.72 -17.28 39.80
C GLU A 121 3.27 -17.80 39.67
N SER A 122 2.42 -17.09 38.93
CA SER A 122 1.03 -17.50 38.70
C SER A 122 0.87 -18.74 37.82
N MET A 123 1.94 -19.19 37.16
CA MET A 123 1.99 -20.40 36.32
C MET A 123 2.47 -21.65 37.09
N ARG A 124 2.63 -21.54 38.41
CA ARG A 124 3.02 -22.65 39.30
C ARG A 124 2.15 -23.89 39.06
N GLY A 125 2.80 -25.04 38.88
CA GLY A 125 2.15 -26.33 38.65
C GLY A 125 1.56 -26.55 37.25
N LYS A 126 1.81 -25.64 36.29
CA LYS A 126 1.31 -25.76 34.92
C LYS A 126 2.32 -26.37 33.92
N ASP A 127 3.51 -26.80 34.33
CA ASP A 127 4.47 -27.55 33.47
C ASP A 127 4.73 -26.88 32.10
N ILE A 128 5.02 -25.59 32.11
CA ILE A 128 5.22 -24.75 30.92
C ILE A 128 6.70 -24.39 30.83
N PRO A 129 7.37 -24.54 29.68
CA PRO A 129 8.75 -24.12 29.52
C PRO A 129 8.92 -22.63 29.83
N LEU A 130 9.97 -22.29 30.59
CA LEU A 130 10.27 -20.91 30.97
C LEU A 130 10.47 -19.97 29.77
N GLU A 131 11.09 -20.48 28.70
CA GLU A 131 11.31 -19.72 27.45
C GLU A 131 9.99 -19.30 26.81
N GLU A 132 8.96 -20.15 26.86
CA GLU A 132 7.65 -19.85 26.31
C GLU A 132 6.89 -18.82 27.18
N LEU A 133 7.01 -18.91 28.52
CA LEU A 133 6.47 -17.90 29.42
C LEU A 133 7.10 -16.52 29.21
N ASP A 134 8.41 -16.49 28.96
CA ASP A 134 9.15 -15.26 28.62
C ASP A 134 8.66 -14.68 27.29
N ASN A 135 8.51 -15.50 26.25
CA ASN A 135 7.99 -15.07 24.94
C ASN A 135 6.56 -14.54 25.02
N LEU A 136 5.64 -15.27 25.66
CA LEU A 136 4.24 -14.89 25.81
C LEU A 136 4.07 -13.53 26.47
N TYR A 137 4.69 -13.35 27.63
CA TYR A 137 4.59 -12.10 28.37
C TYR A 137 5.27 -10.96 27.61
N SER A 138 6.42 -11.22 26.99
CA SER A 138 7.15 -10.23 26.20
C SER A 138 6.34 -9.76 25.00
N HIS A 139 5.63 -10.65 24.30
CA HIS A 139 4.75 -10.28 23.20
C HIS A 139 3.56 -9.41 23.63
N ILE A 140 2.91 -9.76 24.75
CA ILE A 140 1.79 -8.98 25.31
C ILE A 140 2.26 -7.58 25.71
N THR A 141 3.41 -7.47 26.37
CA THR A 141 3.94 -6.19 26.86
C THR A 141 4.58 -5.35 25.77
N LYS A 142 5.23 -5.95 24.77
CA LYS A 142 5.90 -5.22 23.69
C LYS A 142 4.95 -4.30 22.94
N SER A 143 3.76 -4.77 22.54
CA SER A 143 2.77 -3.95 21.84
C SER A 143 2.29 -2.77 22.70
N ARG A 144 2.07 -3.00 24.01
CA ARG A 144 1.69 -1.93 24.94
C ARG A 144 2.80 -0.89 25.09
N ILE A 145 4.05 -1.33 25.23
CA ILE A 145 5.20 -0.43 25.34
C ILE A 145 5.35 0.36 24.04
N GLN A 146 5.29 -0.28 22.87
CA GLN A 146 5.35 0.39 21.57
C GLN A 146 4.24 1.43 21.42
N LYS A 147 2.99 1.14 21.83
CA LYS A 147 1.89 2.12 21.84
C LYS A 147 2.17 3.30 22.79
N LYS A 148 2.64 3.02 24.01
CA LYS A 148 2.99 4.06 24.98
C LYS A 148 4.13 4.96 24.48
N VAL A 149 5.15 4.37 23.86
CA VAL A 149 6.26 5.11 23.26
C VAL A 149 5.76 5.96 22.09
N TYR A 150 4.93 5.39 21.20
CA TYR A 150 4.29 6.11 20.10
C TYR A 150 3.50 7.35 20.58
N ASP A 151 2.68 7.19 21.63
CA ASP A 151 1.89 8.28 22.20
C ASP A 151 2.75 9.36 22.88
N SER A 152 3.96 9.00 23.34
CA SER A 152 4.87 9.91 24.03
C SER A 152 5.80 10.69 23.11
N TYR A 153 5.92 10.28 21.84
CA TYR A 153 6.89 10.83 20.88
C TYR A 153 6.27 11.86 19.94
N GLY A 154 7.07 12.83 19.49
CA GLY A 154 6.69 13.76 18.42
C GLY A 154 6.76 13.11 17.02
N TYR A 155 6.38 13.85 15.98
CA TYR A 155 6.20 13.36 14.60
C TYR A 155 7.33 12.43 14.09
N THR A 156 8.61 12.82 14.26
CA THR A 156 9.75 12.02 13.80
C THR A 156 9.89 10.69 14.56
N GLY A 157 9.65 10.68 15.88
CA GLY A 157 9.69 9.46 16.68
C GLY A 157 8.51 8.54 16.40
N GLN A 158 7.34 9.11 16.13
CA GLN A 158 6.16 8.35 15.68
C GLN A 158 6.41 7.68 14.34
N LYS A 159 7.00 8.39 13.36
CA LYS A 159 7.34 7.82 12.05
C LYS A 159 8.33 6.66 12.13
N GLN A 160 9.31 6.75 13.04
CA GLN A 160 10.25 5.65 13.28
C GLN A 160 9.54 4.40 13.84
N ILE A 161 8.61 4.57 14.78
CA ILE A 161 7.84 3.46 15.34
C ILE A 161 6.89 2.85 14.31
N ILE A 162 6.23 3.69 13.50
CA ILE A 162 5.36 3.24 12.39
C ILE A 162 6.15 2.33 11.44
N ASN A 163 7.31 2.79 10.96
CA ASN A 163 8.16 1.99 10.07
C ASN A 163 8.57 0.65 10.69
N THR A 164 8.87 0.62 11.99
CA THR A 164 9.19 -0.63 12.70
C THR A 164 7.98 -1.55 12.77
N LEU A 165 6.79 -1.03 13.08
CA LEU A 165 5.55 -1.82 13.17
C LEU A 165 5.13 -2.38 11.81
N GLU A 166 5.26 -1.61 10.73
CA GLU A 166 4.98 -2.07 9.36
C GLU A 166 5.92 -3.20 8.93
N ASN A 167 7.22 -3.09 9.23
CA ASN A 167 8.17 -4.16 8.94
C ASN A 167 7.89 -5.41 9.78
N GLU A 168 7.55 -5.26 11.06
CA GLU A 168 7.15 -6.39 11.90
C GLU A 168 5.87 -7.07 11.41
N ALA A 169 4.91 -6.31 10.85
CA ALA A 169 3.69 -6.84 10.27
C ALA A 169 3.98 -7.70 9.03
N LYS A 170 4.81 -7.19 8.09
CA LYS A 170 5.25 -7.94 6.90
C LYS A 170 5.95 -9.24 7.26
N ASP A 171 6.93 -9.15 8.18
CA ASP A 171 7.63 -10.32 8.69
C ASP A 171 6.70 -11.34 9.34
N THR A 172 5.64 -10.86 10.01
CA THR A 172 4.65 -11.73 10.64
C THR A 172 3.87 -12.52 9.60
N ILE A 173 3.42 -11.90 8.51
CA ILE A 173 2.67 -12.59 7.44
C ILE A 173 3.55 -13.65 6.78
N GLU A 174 4.80 -13.30 6.45
CA GLU A 174 5.73 -14.21 5.78
C GLU A 174 6.09 -15.43 6.64
N LYS A 175 6.20 -15.25 7.96
CA LYS A 175 6.74 -16.27 8.89
C LYS A 175 5.69 -16.83 9.84
N ILE A 176 4.39 -16.53 9.64
CA ILE A 176 3.36 -16.91 10.63
C ILE A 176 3.35 -18.41 10.91
N ASN A 177 3.67 -19.22 9.91
CA ASN A 177 3.70 -20.67 10.04
C ASN A 177 4.93 -21.23 10.78
N ASP A 178 5.98 -20.42 10.93
CA ASP A 178 7.22 -20.80 11.62
C ASP A 178 7.13 -20.61 13.14
N PHE A 179 6.11 -19.88 13.63
CA PHE A 179 5.92 -19.61 15.06
C PHE A 179 5.22 -20.78 15.78
N SER A 180 5.47 -20.89 17.09
CA SER A 180 4.70 -21.79 17.95
C SER A 180 3.22 -21.40 17.99
N ARG A 181 2.33 -22.35 18.30
CA ARG A 181 0.87 -22.14 18.30
C ARG A 181 0.44 -20.92 19.13
N SER A 182 1.04 -20.76 20.31
CA SER A 182 0.76 -19.67 21.22
C SER A 182 1.27 -18.31 20.70
N GLU A 183 2.44 -18.29 20.06
CA GLU A 183 2.98 -17.11 19.38
C GLU A 183 2.14 -16.71 18.16
N LYS A 184 1.64 -17.67 17.37
CA LYS A 184 0.76 -17.39 16.23
C LYS A 184 -0.46 -16.57 16.64
N VAL A 185 -1.12 -16.93 17.75
CA VAL A 185 -2.28 -16.19 18.24
C VAL A 185 -1.91 -14.77 18.68
N LEU A 186 -0.81 -14.60 19.43
CA LEU A 186 -0.36 -13.27 19.87
C LEU A 186 0.06 -12.38 18.68
N LYS A 187 0.65 -12.98 17.64
CA LYS A 187 0.99 -12.29 16.39
C LYS A 187 -0.26 -11.87 15.63
N ALA A 188 -1.27 -12.74 15.53
CA ALA A 188 -2.56 -12.41 14.93
C ALA A 188 -3.29 -11.29 15.71
N LEU A 189 -3.27 -11.33 17.05
CA LEU A 189 -3.80 -10.24 17.90
C LEU A 189 -3.12 -8.91 17.62
N LYS A 190 -1.79 -8.92 17.47
CA LYS A 190 -1.03 -7.73 17.10
C LYS A 190 -1.42 -7.22 15.71
N MET A 191 -1.55 -8.11 14.72
CA MET A 191 -2.00 -7.75 13.36
C MET A 191 -3.40 -7.12 13.39
N ASN A 192 -4.30 -7.66 14.21
CA ASN A 192 -5.63 -7.09 14.38
C ASN A 192 -5.59 -5.68 14.98
N TRP A 193 -4.79 -5.47 16.04
CA TRP A 193 -4.58 -4.15 16.61
C TRP A 193 -3.97 -3.15 15.62
N LEU A 194 -2.94 -3.55 14.86
CA LEU A 194 -2.31 -2.68 13.87
C LEU A 194 -3.28 -2.28 12.75
N SER A 195 -4.21 -3.18 12.39
CA SER A 195 -5.21 -2.92 11.35
C SER A 195 -6.36 -2.04 11.85
N GLU A 196 -7.05 -2.45 12.92
CA GLU A 196 -8.27 -1.77 13.38
C GLU A 196 -8.00 -0.41 14.01
N GLU A 197 -6.87 -0.25 14.71
CA GLU A 197 -6.62 0.93 15.54
C GLU A 197 -5.55 1.86 14.98
N MET A 198 -4.42 1.29 14.58
CA MET A 198 -3.29 2.07 14.05
C MET A 198 -3.44 2.35 12.55
N LYS A 199 -4.31 1.62 11.83
CA LYS A 199 -4.49 1.67 10.37
C LYS A 199 -3.18 1.51 9.58
N LEU A 200 -2.24 0.74 10.13
CA LEU A 200 -0.92 0.48 9.53
C LEU A 200 -0.90 -0.80 8.67
N VAL A 201 -1.94 -1.62 8.81
CA VAL A 201 -2.07 -2.91 8.15
C VAL A 201 -3.47 -2.99 7.55
N SER A 202 -3.57 -3.45 6.31
CA SER A 202 -4.86 -3.64 5.65
C SER A 202 -5.69 -4.74 6.33
N SER A 203 -7.02 -4.69 6.19
CA SER A 203 -7.88 -5.78 6.67
C SER A 203 -7.55 -7.11 5.98
N GLU A 204 -7.09 -7.05 4.73
CA GLU A 204 -6.63 -8.20 3.94
C GLU A 204 -5.42 -8.88 4.57
N GLU A 205 -4.37 -8.13 4.89
CA GLU A 205 -3.14 -8.63 5.54
C GLU A 205 -3.42 -9.21 6.93
N ARG A 206 -4.34 -8.59 7.68
CA ARG A 206 -4.80 -9.12 8.97
C ARG A 206 -5.54 -10.45 8.78
N ASP A 207 -6.52 -10.50 7.88
CA ASP A 207 -7.34 -11.69 7.68
C ASP A 207 -6.50 -12.83 7.09
N ALA A 208 -5.50 -12.52 6.27
CA ALA A 208 -4.49 -13.47 5.82
C ALA A 208 -3.75 -14.10 7.01
N ALA A 209 -3.32 -13.32 8.01
CA ALA A 209 -2.70 -13.85 9.22
C ALA A 209 -3.67 -14.72 10.06
N ILE A 210 -4.92 -14.29 10.22
CA ILE A 210 -5.94 -15.04 10.98
C ILE A 210 -6.31 -16.36 10.28
N SER A 211 -6.35 -16.37 8.94
CA SER A 211 -6.71 -17.56 8.17
C SER A 211 -5.73 -18.73 8.37
N GLN A 212 -4.49 -18.45 8.75
CA GLN A 212 -3.44 -19.45 9.02
C GLN A 212 -3.56 -20.09 10.41
N LEU A 213 -4.44 -19.57 11.28
CA LEU A 213 -4.70 -20.15 12.59
C LEU A 213 -5.60 -21.40 12.49
N SER A 214 -5.29 -22.41 13.30
CA SER A 214 -6.15 -23.57 13.58
C SER A 214 -7.44 -23.19 14.33
N GLY A 215 -8.38 -24.12 14.47
CA GLY A 215 -9.66 -23.86 15.13
C GLY A 215 -9.49 -23.38 16.58
N ASP A 216 -8.71 -24.13 17.36
CA ASP A 216 -8.43 -23.77 18.75
C ASP A 216 -7.67 -22.44 18.88
N GLU A 217 -6.75 -22.17 17.94
CA GLU A 217 -6.00 -20.90 17.90
C GLU A 217 -6.92 -19.71 17.56
N ARG A 218 -7.89 -19.89 16.64
CA ARG A 218 -8.88 -18.84 16.33
C ARG A 218 -9.82 -18.59 17.50
N ALA A 219 -10.30 -19.64 18.17
CA ALA A 219 -11.14 -19.49 19.35
C ALA A 219 -10.44 -18.71 20.46
N LEU A 220 -9.16 -19.03 20.72
CA LEU A 220 -8.32 -18.27 21.65
C LEU A 220 -8.14 -16.81 21.19
N PHE A 221 -7.84 -16.61 19.90
CA PHE A 221 -7.70 -15.26 19.32
C PHE A 221 -8.94 -14.42 19.61
N GLU A 222 -10.14 -14.95 19.36
CA GLU A 222 -11.39 -14.23 19.60
C GLU A 222 -11.63 -13.94 21.08
N ASN A 223 -11.34 -14.90 21.97
CA ASN A 223 -11.45 -14.72 23.42
C ASN A 223 -10.51 -13.63 23.96
N LEU A 224 -9.27 -13.60 23.46
CA LEU A 224 -8.24 -12.66 23.90
C LEU A 224 -8.39 -11.26 23.27
N ASN A 225 -9.04 -11.14 22.11
CA ASN A 225 -9.03 -9.91 21.29
C ASN A 225 -9.44 -8.64 22.05
N ASN A 226 -10.59 -8.68 22.74
CA ASN A 226 -11.08 -7.51 23.47
C ASN A 226 -10.12 -7.13 24.61
N SER A 227 -9.69 -8.11 25.40
CA SER A 227 -8.78 -7.91 26.53
C SER A 227 -7.42 -7.40 26.06
N TYR A 228 -6.95 -7.86 24.89
CA TYR A 228 -5.72 -7.43 24.24
C TYR A 228 -5.78 -5.95 23.87
N ASN A 229 -6.86 -5.54 23.18
CA ASN A 229 -7.03 -4.16 22.76
C ASN A 229 -7.18 -3.21 23.95
N GLU A 230 -7.98 -3.56 24.96
CA GLU A 230 -8.12 -2.76 26.17
C GLU A 230 -6.79 -2.55 26.90
N TYR A 231 -5.98 -3.61 26.98
CA TYR A 231 -4.66 -3.52 27.59
C TYR A 231 -3.70 -2.66 26.76
N VAL A 232 -3.57 -2.94 25.46
CA VAL A 232 -2.58 -2.26 24.59
C VAL A 232 -2.91 -0.77 24.42
N GLN A 233 -4.18 -0.43 24.18
CA GLN A 233 -4.61 0.96 23.97
C GLN A 233 -4.53 1.78 25.25
N ASN A 234 -5.25 1.33 26.28
CA ASN A 234 -5.55 2.17 27.44
C ASN A 234 -4.67 1.82 28.66
N GLY A 235 -3.90 0.72 28.58
CA GLY A 235 -3.24 0.18 29.75
C GLY A 235 -4.23 -0.34 30.79
N ASN A 236 -5.41 -0.83 30.37
CA ASN A 236 -6.42 -1.33 31.29
C ASN A 236 -5.90 -2.55 32.07
N GLU A 237 -5.86 -2.42 33.39
CA GLU A 237 -5.42 -3.48 34.31
C GLU A 237 -6.36 -4.68 34.34
N GLU A 238 -7.66 -4.46 34.13
CA GLU A 238 -8.63 -5.55 34.04
C GLU A 238 -8.43 -6.35 32.75
N GLY A 239 -8.17 -5.66 31.63
CA GLY A 239 -7.78 -6.28 30.35
C GLY A 239 -6.49 -7.10 30.48
N TYR A 240 -5.46 -6.56 31.14
CA TYR A 240 -4.22 -7.28 31.43
C TYR A 240 -4.46 -8.55 32.26
N LYS A 241 -5.24 -8.42 33.34
CA LYS A 241 -5.56 -9.54 34.22
C LYS A 241 -6.30 -10.64 33.45
N LYS A 242 -7.31 -10.27 32.66
CA LYS A 242 -8.06 -11.21 31.84
C LYS A 242 -7.18 -11.91 30.79
N LEU A 243 -6.31 -11.17 30.10
CA LEU A 243 -5.33 -11.75 29.17
C LEU A 243 -4.46 -12.83 29.85
N THR A 244 -3.87 -12.49 30.99
CA THR A 244 -2.95 -13.40 31.68
C THR A 244 -3.66 -14.58 32.33
N GLU A 245 -4.90 -14.42 32.79
CA GLU A 245 -5.75 -15.51 33.29
C GLU A 245 -6.16 -16.45 32.16
N THR A 246 -6.64 -15.93 31.03
CA THR A 246 -6.97 -16.73 29.85
C THR A 246 -5.75 -17.49 29.33
N VAL A 247 -4.58 -16.83 29.22
CA VAL A 247 -3.33 -17.52 28.88
C VAL A 247 -3.01 -18.60 29.93
N ARG A 248 -3.09 -18.30 31.23
CA ARG A 248 -2.82 -19.31 32.29
C ARG A 248 -3.71 -20.54 32.21
N ASP A 249 -4.97 -20.35 31.82
CA ASP A 249 -5.96 -21.42 31.85
C ASP A 249 -6.02 -22.21 30.53
N GLU A 250 -5.80 -21.56 29.39
CA GLU A 250 -5.93 -22.15 28.05
C GLU A 250 -4.58 -22.58 27.43
N LEU A 251 -3.43 -22.11 27.92
CA LEU A 251 -2.09 -22.38 27.33
C LEU A 251 -1.75 -23.87 27.20
N LYS A 252 -2.13 -24.70 28.17
CA LYS A 252 -1.96 -26.17 28.07
C LYS A 252 -2.74 -26.80 26.93
N THR A 253 -3.89 -26.23 26.58
CA THR A 253 -4.73 -26.70 25.47
C THR A 253 -4.08 -26.38 24.14
N ILE A 254 -3.48 -25.20 24.02
CA ILE A 254 -2.80 -24.70 22.81
C ILE A 254 -1.44 -25.38 22.60
N GLN A 255 -0.75 -25.80 23.67
CA GLN A 255 0.54 -26.48 23.61
C GLN A 255 0.47 -27.95 23.21
N LYS A 256 -0.68 -28.60 23.40
CA LYS A 256 -0.84 -29.97 22.91
C LYS A 256 -0.75 -29.89 21.39
N GLU A 257 0.32 -30.46 20.82
CA GLU A 257 0.26 -30.96 19.46
C GLU A 257 -0.97 -31.85 19.41
N THR A 258 -1.89 -31.53 18.49
CA THR A 258 -3.06 -32.35 18.25
C THR A 258 -2.55 -33.77 18.03
N GLN A 259 -2.80 -34.68 18.99
CA GLN A 259 -2.50 -36.09 18.77
C GLN A 259 -3.30 -36.50 17.55
N SER A 260 -2.58 -36.96 16.54
CA SER A 260 -2.97 -37.04 15.13
C SER A 260 -4.02 -38.10 14.82
N ASN A 261 -5.12 -38.20 15.59
CA ASN A 261 -6.21 -39.13 15.27
C ASN A 261 -7.60 -38.72 15.80
N ASP A 262 -7.74 -37.72 16.67
CA ASP A 262 -9.06 -37.27 17.14
C ASP A 262 -9.43 -35.92 16.52
N SER A 263 -10.56 -35.88 15.81
CA SER A 263 -11.17 -34.66 15.28
C SER A 263 -11.49 -33.65 16.39
N SER A 264 -11.53 -32.36 16.04
CA SER A 264 -11.94 -31.29 16.97
C SER A 264 -13.32 -31.54 17.56
N ASP A 265 -13.60 -31.02 18.76
CA ASP A 265 -14.90 -31.23 19.41
C ASP A 265 -16.06 -30.62 18.61
N SER A 266 -15.84 -29.45 17.99
CA SER A 266 -16.79 -28.84 17.04
C SER A 266 -17.00 -29.73 15.80
N MET A 267 -15.93 -30.38 15.30
CA MET A 267 -16.06 -31.30 14.18
C MET A 267 -16.84 -32.55 14.60
N LYS A 268 -16.59 -33.14 15.78
CA LYS A 268 -17.37 -34.28 16.31
C LYS A 268 -18.84 -33.94 16.49
N GLU A 269 -19.14 -32.74 17.00
CA GLU A 269 -20.50 -32.23 17.10
C GLU A 269 -21.14 -32.09 15.72
N LEU A 270 -20.41 -31.51 14.76
CA LEU A 270 -20.85 -31.46 13.37
C LEU A 270 -21.05 -32.86 12.78
N GLU A 271 -20.15 -33.82 12.98
CA GLU A 271 -20.28 -35.19 12.48
C GLU A 271 -21.58 -35.82 12.97
N LYS A 272 -21.89 -35.63 14.27
CA LYS A 272 -23.09 -36.11 14.91
C LYS A 272 -24.35 -35.44 14.37
N GLU A 273 -24.34 -34.13 14.20
CA GLU A 273 -25.45 -33.40 13.56
C GLU A 273 -25.68 -33.87 12.13
N LEU A 274 -24.59 -34.14 11.39
CA LEU A 274 -24.64 -34.58 10.01
C LEU A 274 -25.02 -36.05 9.83
N GLU A 275 -24.98 -36.90 10.86
CA GLU A 275 -25.33 -38.33 10.72
C GLU A 275 -26.74 -38.55 10.15
N GLU A 276 -27.72 -37.78 10.61
CA GLU A 276 -29.10 -37.85 10.10
C GLU A 276 -29.17 -37.41 8.64
N PHE A 277 -28.33 -36.44 8.27
CA PHE A 277 -28.24 -35.93 6.91
C PHE A 277 -27.38 -36.80 6.01
N LYS A 278 -26.45 -37.62 6.49
CA LYS A 278 -25.59 -38.48 5.62
C LYS A 278 -26.38 -39.53 4.86
N GLN A 279 -27.54 -39.96 5.38
CA GLN A 279 -28.42 -40.93 4.74
C GLN A 279 -29.45 -40.25 3.80
N GLU A 280 -29.81 -39.00 4.09
CA GLU A 280 -30.72 -38.18 3.27
C GLU A 280 -29.99 -37.32 2.23
N ALA A 281 -28.69 -37.09 2.42
CA ALA A 281 -27.82 -36.34 1.54
C ALA A 281 -27.62 -37.17 0.28
N VAL A 282 -28.51 -36.93 -0.67
CA VAL A 282 -28.25 -37.27 -2.05
C VAL A 282 -27.06 -36.41 -2.49
N PRO A 283 -26.06 -36.96 -3.21
CA PRO A 283 -24.94 -36.14 -3.62
C PRO A 283 -25.43 -34.93 -4.42
N PRO A 284 -24.80 -33.74 -4.27
CA PRO A 284 -25.16 -32.52 -4.97
C PRO A 284 -25.31 -32.84 -6.44
N GLY A 285 -26.55 -32.63 -6.90
CA GLY A 285 -27.03 -32.81 -8.26
C GLY A 285 -27.28 -34.19 -8.80
N ALA A 286 -27.43 -35.19 -7.94
CA ALA A 286 -28.29 -36.29 -8.32
C ALA A 286 -29.69 -35.76 -8.73
N PRO A 287 -30.42 -36.43 -9.65
CA PRO A 287 -31.76 -36.01 -10.09
C PRO A 287 -32.79 -35.85 -8.96
N GLU A 288 -32.48 -36.41 -7.79
CA GLU A 288 -33.29 -36.42 -6.58
C GLU A 288 -32.93 -35.27 -5.62
N ASP A 289 -31.87 -34.49 -5.90
CA ASP A 289 -31.49 -33.30 -5.13
C ASP A 289 -32.44 -32.13 -5.49
N PRO A 290 -33.31 -31.69 -4.56
CA PRO A 290 -34.24 -30.58 -4.81
C PRO A 290 -33.52 -29.23 -5.02
N ALA A 291 -32.21 -29.16 -4.79
CA ALA A 291 -31.42 -27.95 -4.96
C ALA A 291 -30.92 -27.71 -6.40
N ILE A 292 -31.22 -28.61 -7.33
CA ILE A 292 -30.89 -28.44 -8.75
C ILE A 292 -32.17 -28.12 -9.51
N PRO A 293 -32.29 -26.89 -10.04
CA PRO A 293 -33.37 -26.57 -10.96
C PRO A 293 -33.42 -27.60 -12.10
N GLU A 294 -34.60 -27.97 -12.58
CA GLU A 294 -34.75 -28.96 -13.67
C GLU A 294 -33.85 -28.65 -14.88
N ASP A 295 -33.62 -27.36 -15.15
CA ASP A 295 -32.76 -26.85 -16.21
C ASP A 295 -31.25 -27.14 -16.05
N ASP A 296 -30.78 -27.57 -14.87
CA ASP A 296 -29.36 -27.79 -14.54
C ASP A 296 -29.00 -29.29 -14.31
N GLN A 297 -29.91 -30.22 -14.62
CA GLN A 297 -29.71 -31.69 -14.51
C GLN A 297 -28.70 -32.28 -15.52
N ASP A 298 -28.21 -31.46 -16.44
CA ASP A 298 -27.25 -31.81 -17.47
C ASP A 298 -25.78 -31.71 -17.01
N GLU A 299 -25.49 -31.10 -15.85
CA GLU A 299 -24.13 -31.13 -15.33
C GLU A 299 -23.80 -32.51 -14.76
N TYR A 300 -22.50 -32.85 -14.78
CA TYR A 300 -22.00 -34.03 -14.11
C TYR A 300 -21.91 -33.78 -12.62
N HIS A 301 -23.06 -33.95 -12.01
CA HIS A 301 -23.22 -33.97 -10.59
C HIS A 301 -22.99 -35.38 -10.08
N THR A 302 -22.35 -35.48 -8.91
CA THR A 302 -22.04 -36.75 -8.26
C THR A 302 -23.22 -37.73 -8.34
N PRO A 303 -23.10 -38.89 -9.02
CA PRO A 303 -24.08 -39.96 -8.93
C PRO A 303 -24.14 -40.48 -7.48
N PRO A 304 -25.32 -40.93 -7.00
CA PRO A 304 -25.38 -41.71 -5.77
C PRO A 304 -24.48 -42.95 -5.90
N PRO A 305 -23.84 -43.41 -4.80
CA PRO A 305 -23.20 -44.72 -4.81
C PRO A 305 -24.22 -45.74 -5.31
N ALA A 306 -23.83 -46.52 -6.33
CA ALA A 306 -24.69 -47.53 -6.90
C ALA A 306 -25.29 -48.39 -5.76
N GLN A 307 -26.58 -48.71 -5.85
CA GLN A 307 -27.22 -49.63 -4.91
C GLN A 307 -26.56 -51.02 -5.06
N GLY A 308 -25.54 -51.25 -4.25
CA GLY A 308 -24.68 -52.44 -4.28
C GLY A 308 -23.34 -52.09 -3.66
N ASN A 309 -22.79 -53.00 -2.85
CA ASN A 309 -21.50 -52.84 -2.16
C ASN A 309 -20.30 -52.72 -3.13
N GLU A 310 -20.24 -51.69 -3.97
CA GLU A 310 -19.04 -51.33 -4.72
C GLU A 310 -18.16 -50.44 -3.83
N SER A 311 -16.88 -50.82 -3.69
CA SER A 311 -15.94 -50.13 -2.79
C SER A 311 -15.61 -48.73 -3.29
N LYS A 312 -15.35 -47.78 -2.36
CA LYS A 312 -14.91 -46.40 -2.66
C LYS A 312 -13.74 -46.33 -3.66
N GLU A 313 -12.83 -47.30 -3.61
CA GLU A 313 -11.68 -47.44 -4.54
C GLU A 313 -12.08 -47.71 -6.00
N LYS A 314 -13.26 -48.28 -6.27
CA LYS A 314 -13.74 -48.53 -7.64
C LYS A 314 -14.47 -47.32 -8.24
N MET A 315 -15.11 -46.48 -7.42
CA MET A 315 -15.75 -45.25 -7.87
C MET A 315 -14.72 -44.16 -8.21
N GLU A 316 -13.58 -44.12 -7.50
CA GLU A 316 -12.41 -43.29 -7.86
C GLU A 316 -11.76 -43.70 -9.20
N ALA A 317 -11.99 -44.91 -9.69
CA ALA A 317 -11.27 -45.50 -10.82
C ALA A 317 -11.92 -45.29 -12.20
N THR A 318 -13.17 -44.81 -12.30
CA THR A 318 -13.84 -44.65 -13.61
C THR A 318 -13.92 -43.17 -14.01
N PRO A 319 -13.12 -42.70 -14.98
CA PRO A 319 -13.17 -41.31 -15.42
C PRO A 319 -14.49 -41.01 -16.14
N ILE A 320 -15.10 -39.86 -15.80
CA ILE A 320 -16.22 -39.28 -16.56
C ILE A 320 -15.70 -38.83 -17.92
N PHE A 321 -14.58 -38.10 -17.90
CA PHE A 321 -13.84 -37.72 -19.08
C PHE A 321 -12.33 -37.93 -18.89
N GLU A 322 -11.65 -38.29 -19.97
CA GLU A 322 -10.19 -38.34 -20.07
C GLU A 322 -9.68 -37.18 -20.94
N ILE A 323 -8.56 -36.58 -20.52
CA ILE A 323 -7.90 -35.46 -21.19
C ILE A 323 -6.48 -35.89 -21.62
N GLU A 324 -6.17 -35.74 -22.91
CA GLU A 324 -4.88 -36.12 -23.50
C GLU A 324 -4.35 -35.02 -24.45
N PRO A 325 -3.11 -34.52 -24.29
CA PRO A 325 -2.17 -34.84 -23.20
C PRO A 325 -2.66 -34.32 -21.85
N ALA A 326 -2.04 -34.79 -20.76
CA ALA A 326 -2.37 -34.35 -19.41
C ALA A 326 -2.34 -32.82 -19.28
N LEU A 327 -3.45 -32.25 -18.80
CA LEU A 327 -3.65 -30.83 -18.63
C LEU A 327 -4.38 -30.62 -17.30
N GLY A 328 -3.69 -30.01 -16.33
CA GLY A 328 -4.26 -29.64 -15.04
C GLY A 328 -4.94 -28.28 -15.11
N GLY A 329 -5.90 -28.04 -14.23
CA GLY A 329 -6.56 -26.74 -14.12
C GLY A 329 -8.04 -26.82 -13.75
N TYR A 330 -8.76 -25.74 -14.03
CA TYR A 330 -10.16 -25.54 -13.67
C TYR A 330 -11.03 -25.66 -14.93
N TYR A 331 -11.86 -26.70 -14.95
CA TYR A 331 -12.71 -27.07 -16.08
C TYR A 331 -14.16 -26.69 -15.79
N ILE A 332 -14.76 -25.86 -16.65
CA ILE A 332 -16.03 -25.19 -16.35
C ILE A 332 -17.21 -26.01 -16.86
N SER A 333 -18.11 -26.41 -15.97
CA SER A 333 -19.36 -27.11 -16.32
C SER A 333 -20.56 -26.16 -16.41
N GLY A 334 -20.52 -25.02 -15.72
CA GLY A 334 -21.63 -24.08 -15.70
C GLY A 334 -21.30 -22.75 -15.04
N ARG A 335 -21.85 -21.66 -15.59
CA ARG A 335 -21.79 -20.31 -15.01
C ARG A 335 -23.19 -19.84 -14.64
N LYS A 336 -23.43 -19.59 -13.35
CA LYS A 336 -24.75 -19.36 -12.75
C LYS A 336 -24.86 -17.92 -12.24
N SER A 337 -25.64 -17.11 -12.94
CA SER A 337 -25.89 -15.70 -12.60
C SER A 337 -27.16 -15.50 -11.77
N TYR A 338 -28.16 -16.38 -11.96
CA TYR A 338 -29.48 -16.28 -11.36
C TYR A 338 -29.50 -17.02 -10.03
N TYR A 339 -29.89 -16.33 -8.97
CA TYR A 339 -30.08 -16.91 -7.64
C TYR A 339 -31.53 -16.75 -7.21
N ASP A 340 -32.20 -17.88 -6.95
CA ASP A 340 -33.54 -17.89 -6.38
C ASP A 340 -33.43 -17.95 -4.86
N LYS A 341 -33.94 -16.89 -4.20
CA LYS A 341 -33.90 -16.74 -2.74
C LYS A 341 -34.78 -17.78 -2.06
N GLU A 342 -35.96 -18.09 -2.61
CA GLU A 342 -36.93 -18.95 -1.94
C GLU A 342 -36.45 -20.41 -1.94
N THR A 343 -35.99 -20.88 -3.09
CA THR A 343 -35.43 -22.24 -3.22
C THR A 343 -33.99 -22.36 -2.75
N LYS A 344 -33.27 -21.22 -2.62
CA LYS A 344 -31.84 -21.11 -2.26
C LYS A 344 -30.91 -21.72 -3.30
N THR A 345 -31.34 -21.72 -4.57
CA THR A 345 -30.67 -22.41 -5.68
C THR A 345 -30.13 -21.43 -6.71
N TRP A 346 -29.06 -21.86 -7.38
CA TRP A 346 -28.48 -21.14 -8.50
C TRP A 346 -28.94 -21.76 -9.82
N SER A 347 -29.19 -20.92 -10.82
CA SER A 347 -29.56 -21.32 -12.17
C SER A 347 -28.73 -20.57 -13.21
N LYS A 348 -28.50 -21.20 -14.36
CA LYS A 348 -27.91 -20.58 -15.54
C LYS A 348 -28.95 -19.89 -16.42
N LYS A 349 -30.23 -20.31 -16.37
CA LYS A 349 -31.25 -20.05 -17.40
C LYS A 349 -30.65 -20.20 -18.82
N LYS A 350 -30.07 -21.37 -19.11
CA LYS A 350 -29.22 -21.58 -20.30
C LYS A 350 -29.99 -21.42 -21.61
N GLN A 351 -29.36 -20.77 -22.57
CA GLN A 351 -29.84 -20.64 -23.95
C GLN A 351 -28.82 -21.27 -24.89
N LEU A 352 -29.14 -22.44 -25.42
CA LEU A 352 -28.20 -23.23 -26.21
C LEU A 352 -28.21 -22.81 -27.67
N THR A 353 -27.05 -22.47 -28.19
CA THR A 353 -26.82 -22.24 -29.62
C THR A 353 -25.94 -23.35 -30.18
N LEU A 354 -26.32 -23.92 -31.33
CA LEU A 354 -25.53 -24.95 -32.00
C LEU A 354 -24.13 -24.40 -32.34
N TYR A 355 -23.09 -25.12 -31.95
CA TYR A 355 -21.70 -24.70 -32.14
C TYR A 355 -21.06 -25.48 -33.28
N ASN A 356 -20.57 -24.76 -34.30
CA ASN A 356 -20.05 -25.33 -35.55
C ASN A 356 -18.67 -24.78 -35.95
N GLU A 357 -17.94 -24.16 -35.02
CA GLU A 357 -16.62 -23.62 -35.33
C GLU A 357 -15.58 -24.74 -35.42
N SER A 358 -14.56 -24.52 -36.26
CA SER A 358 -13.43 -25.44 -36.43
C SER A 358 -12.16 -24.63 -36.47
N SER A 359 -11.10 -25.14 -35.85
CA SER A 359 -9.82 -24.45 -35.79
C SER A 359 -8.73 -25.18 -36.56
N LYS A 360 -7.67 -24.46 -36.92
CA LYS A 360 -6.52 -24.99 -37.68
C LYS A 360 -5.22 -25.02 -36.86
N ASN A 361 -5.31 -24.83 -35.54
CA ASN A 361 -4.12 -24.73 -34.71
C ASN A 361 -3.53 -26.11 -34.37
N LEU A 362 -2.21 -26.16 -34.18
CA LEU A 362 -1.48 -27.43 -34.02
C LEU A 362 -1.43 -27.91 -32.56
N ASP A 363 -1.49 -27.00 -31.58
CA ASP A 363 -1.50 -27.34 -30.15
C ASP A 363 -2.93 -27.58 -29.66
N HIS A 364 -3.34 -28.85 -29.59
CA HIS A 364 -4.65 -29.27 -29.13
C HIS A 364 -4.56 -30.30 -28.01
N SER A 365 -5.46 -30.20 -27.05
CA SER A 365 -5.77 -31.27 -26.09
C SER A 365 -7.07 -31.94 -26.50
N THR A 366 -7.26 -33.20 -26.13
CA THR A 366 -8.43 -33.99 -26.50
C THR A 366 -9.18 -34.37 -25.25
N ILE A 367 -10.49 -34.12 -25.23
CA ILE A 367 -11.40 -34.61 -24.20
C ILE A 367 -12.23 -35.77 -24.77
N SER A 368 -12.30 -36.88 -24.05
CA SER A 368 -13.01 -38.08 -24.48
C SER A 368 -13.78 -38.73 -23.34
N GLY A 369 -14.87 -39.44 -23.66
CA GLY A 369 -15.71 -40.10 -22.67
C GLY A 369 -16.86 -40.89 -23.29
N ILE A 370 -17.73 -41.41 -22.42
CA ILE A 370 -18.96 -42.11 -22.80
C ILE A 370 -20.15 -41.23 -22.41
N LEU A 371 -21.02 -40.95 -23.38
CA LEU A 371 -22.26 -40.21 -23.16
C LEU A 371 -23.44 -41.16 -23.16
N ASP A 372 -24.32 -40.99 -22.17
CA ASP A 372 -25.65 -41.57 -22.19
C ASP A 372 -26.62 -40.71 -23.01
N LYS A 373 -27.85 -41.19 -23.18
CA LYS A 373 -28.91 -40.42 -23.83
C LYS A 373 -29.22 -39.16 -23.03
N GLY A 374 -29.20 -38.00 -23.70
CA GLY A 374 -29.55 -36.70 -23.10
C GLY A 374 -28.55 -35.60 -23.44
N LEU A 375 -28.77 -34.44 -22.84
CA LEU A 375 -27.84 -33.30 -22.86
C LEU A 375 -26.91 -33.41 -21.66
N LYS A 376 -25.61 -33.20 -21.88
CA LYS A 376 -24.60 -33.16 -20.83
C LYS A 376 -23.66 -31.97 -21.00
N SER A 377 -23.24 -31.38 -19.89
CA SER A 377 -22.19 -30.35 -19.89
C SER A 377 -20.85 -30.97 -20.29
N LEU A 378 -20.10 -30.29 -21.17
CA LEU A 378 -18.78 -30.70 -21.63
C LEU A 378 -17.74 -29.73 -21.07
N PRO A 379 -17.10 -30.07 -19.94
CA PRO A 379 -16.27 -29.14 -19.21
C PRO A 379 -14.91 -28.95 -19.88
N ILE A 380 -14.52 -27.70 -20.12
CA ILE A 380 -13.20 -27.30 -20.66
C ILE A 380 -12.65 -26.09 -19.89
N PRO A 381 -11.33 -25.80 -19.99
CA PRO A 381 -10.75 -24.65 -19.30
C PRO A 381 -11.25 -23.30 -19.83
N ASN A 382 -11.13 -22.25 -19.02
CA ASN A 382 -11.51 -20.90 -19.45
C ASN A 382 -10.66 -20.43 -20.64
N SER A 383 -11.26 -19.67 -21.56
CA SER A 383 -10.60 -19.18 -22.79
C SER A 383 -10.21 -20.29 -23.78
N TYR A 384 -10.78 -21.49 -23.66
CA TYR A 384 -10.65 -22.58 -24.65
C TYR A 384 -11.94 -22.76 -25.44
N ALA A 385 -11.79 -23.30 -26.64
CA ALA A 385 -12.85 -23.61 -27.58
C ALA A 385 -12.68 -25.02 -28.18
N LEU A 386 -13.79 -25.64 -28.56
CA LEU A 386 -13.81 -26.97 -29.19
C LEU A 386 -13.54 -26.86 -30.69
N ASP A 387 -12.86 -27.85 -31.26
CA ASP A 387 -12.74 -28.04 -32.71
C ASP A 387 -13.71 -29.11 -33.19
N ILE A 388 -14.84 -28.70 -33.77
CA ILE A 388 -15.88 -29.62 -34.24
C ILE A 388 -15.39 -30.54 -35.36
N SER A 389 -14.38 -30.13 -36.13
CA SER A 389 -13.83 -30.95 -37.20
C SER A 389 -13.07 -32.18 -36.68
N SER A 390 -12.62 -32.14 -35.43
CA SER A 390 -11.93 -33.24 -34.74
C SER A 390 -12.87 -34.25 -34.05
N LEU A 391 -14.19 -33.98 -34.00
CA LEU A 391 -15.14 -34.83 -33.29
C LEU A 391 -15.19 -36.23 -33.91
N THR A 392 -14.76 -37.21 -33.14
CA THR A 392 -14.90 -38.64 -33.45
C THR A 392 -15.92 -39.26 -32.51
N TYR A 393 -16.68 -40.25 -33.01
CA TYR A 393 -17.70 -40.92 -32.23
C TYR A 393 -17.88 -42.38 -32.66
N GLU A 394 -18.20 -43.24 -31.70
CA GLU A 394 -18.44 -44.67 -31.90
C GLU A 394 -19.71 -45.11 -31.15
N GLY A 395 -20.63 -45.75 -31.87
CA GLY A 395 -21.94 -46.16 -31.36
C GLY A 395 -22.97 -45.03 -31.37
N GLY A 396 -24.12 -45.25 -32.00
CA GLY A 396 -25.20 -44.24 -32.10
C GLY A 396 -25.01 -43.20 -33.22
N ASP A 397 -25.81 -42.13 -33.15
CA ASP A 397 -25.78 -40.99 -34.09
C ASP A 397 -24.73 -39.95 -33.68
N LYS A 398 -24.34 -39.07 -34.62
CA LYS A 398 -23.40 -37.97 -34.36
C LYS A 398 -23.91 -37.09 -33.19
N PRO A 399 -23.10 -36.87 -32.13
CA PRO A 399 -23.46 -35.95 -31.06
C PRO A 399 -23.61 -34.51 -31.54
N GLU A 400 -24.58 -33.78 -30.99
CA GLU A 400 -24.77 -32.35 -31.22
C GLU A 400 -24.01 -31.57 -30.15
N ILE A 401 -23.21 -30.57 -30.56
CA ILE A 401 -22.48 -29.71 -29.64
C ILE A 401 -23.08 -28.30 -29.67
N SER A 402 -23.29 -27.73 -28.50
CA SER A 402 -23.84 -26.39 -28.32
C SER A 402 -23.03 -25.59 -27.31
N ARG A 403 -23.09 -24.26 -27.43
CA ARG A 403 -22.50 -23.31 -26.49
C ARG A 403 -23.63 -22.45 -25.92
N ASP A 404 -23.65 -22.21 -24.62
CA ASP A 404 -24.62 -21.31 -24.00
C ASP A 404 -24.19 -19.84 -24.06
N GLN A 405 -25.06 -18.94 -23.61
CA GLN A 405 -24.83 -17.49 -23.57
C GLN A 405 -23.66 -17.08 -22.65
N ASN A 406 -23.21 -17.97 -21.78
CA ASN A 406 -22.10 -17.78 -20.85
C ASN A 406 -20.82 -18.49 -21.32
N GLY A 407 -20.82 -19.05 -22.52
CA GLY A 407 -19.66 -19.68 -23.13
C GLY A 407 -19.37 -21.11 -22.66
N CYS A 408 -20.27 -21.75 -21.90
CA CYS A 408 -20.14 -23.16 -21.51
C CYS A 408 -20.57 -24.08 -22.66
N PHE A 409 -19.88 -25.21 -22.79
CA PHE A 409 -20.15 -26.19 -23.84
C PHE A 409 -21.01 -27.33 -23.34
N TYR A 410 -21.86 -27.84 -24.23
CA TYR A 410 -22.75 -28.96 -23.97
C TYR A 410 -22.75 -29.90 -25.16
N ILE A 411 -22.87 -31.19 -24.86
CA ILE A 411 -22.93 -32.26 -25.86
C ILE A 411 -24.21 -33.08 -25.64
N LYS A 412 -24.94 -33.34 -26.72
CA LYS A 412 -26.20 -34.07 -26.70
C LYS A 412 -26.11 -35.32 -27.55
N ALA A 413 -26.54 -36.45 -26.98
CA ALA A 413 -26.60 -37.73 -27.67
C ALA A 413 -28.01 -38.34 -27.59
N ASN A 414 -28.47 -38.94 -28.68
CA ASN A 414 -29.79 -39.62 -28.74
C ASN A 414 -29.73 -41.08 -28.26
N ALA A 415 -28.52 -41.65 -28.22
CA ALA A 415 -28.21 -43.01 -27.78
C ALA A 415 -26.81 -43.02 -27.15
N PRO A 416 -26.46 -44.07 -26.36
CA PRO A 416 -25.12 -44.19 -25.80
C PRO A 416 -24.02 -44.13 -26.88
N VAL A 417 -23.08 -43.21 -26.72
CA VAL A 417 -22.01 -42.93 -27.70
C VAL A 417 -20.70 -42.69 -26.99
N LYS A 418 -19.62 -43.29 -27.49
CA LYS A 418 -18.26 -42.92 -27.09
C LYS A 418 -17.80 -41.78 -28.00
N PHE A 419 -17.27 -40.70 -27.45
CA PHE A 419 -16.80 -39.56 -28.22
C PHE A 419 -15.38 -39.15 -27.84
N SER A 420 -14.74 -38.43 -28.75
CA SER A 420 -13.45 -37.77 -28.52
C SER A 420 -13.39 -36.51 -29.39
N ILE A 421 -13.05 -35.37 -28.78
CA ILE A 421 -12.99 -34.07 -29.45
C ILE A 421 -11.82 -33.24 -28.93
N SER A 422 -11.15 -32.56 -29.85
CA SER A 422 -10.06 -31.64 -29.55
C SER A 422 -10.56 -30.27 -29.08
N PHE A 423 -9.82 -29.66 -28.18
CA PHE A 423 -10.02 -28.31 -27.67
C PHE A 423 -8.67 -27.59 -27.54
N GLN A 424 -8.71 -26.28 -27.67
CA GLN A 424 -7.52 -25.42 -27.71
C GLN A 424 -7.84 -24.01 -27.24
N LYS A 425 -6.82 -23.22 -26.91
CA LYS A 425 -7.00 -21.83 -26.51
C LYS A 425 -7.61 -21.03 -27.67
N GLU A 426 -8.65 -20.27 -27.38
CA GLU A 426 -9.40 -19.43 -28.32
C GLU A 426 -8.56 -18.17 -28.62
N GLU A 427 -8.41 -17.78 -29.90
CA GLU A 427 -7.66 -16.56 -30.27
C GLU A 427 -8.30 -15.30 -29.68
N ASN A 428 -9.63 -15.27 -29.67
CA ASN A 428 -10.44 -14.24 -29.03
C ASN A 428 -11.32 -14.92 -27.98
N ALA A 429 -10.91 -14.87 -26.71
CA ALA A 429 -11.66 -15.49 -25.63
C ALA A 429 -13.11 -15.00 -25.63
N PHE A 430 -14.06 -15.93 -25.51
CA PHE A 430 -15.46 -15.58 -25.30
C PHE A 430 -15.62 -14.90 -23.94
N ILE A 431 -15.90 -13.60 -23.97
CA ILE A 431 -16.17 -12.80 -22.78
C ILE A 431 -17.56 -12.19 -22.95
N ASN A 432 -18.51 -12.65 -22.15
CA ASN A 432 -19.82 -12.02 -22.06
C ASN A 432 -19.80 -10.87 -21.04
N SER A 433 -20.48 -9.77 -21.33
CA SER A 433 -20.66 -8.69 -20.37
C SER A 433 -21.56 -9.13 -19.21
N PRO A 434 -21.41 -8.55 -18.01
CA PRO A 434 -22.31 -8.82 -16.89
C PRO A 434 -23.76 -8.53 -17.21
N ILE A 435 -24.64 -9.39 -16.74
CA ILE A 435 -26.08 -9.15 -16.71
C ILE A 435 -26.46 -8.58 -15.35
N ILE A 436 -27.64 -7.96 -15.23
CA ILE A 436 -27.99 -7.27 -13.99
C ILE A 436 -28.17 -8.28 -12.83
N GLU A 437 -28.42 -9.57 -13.13
CA GLU A 437 -28.43 -10.66 -12.14
C GLU A 437 -27.07 -10.84 -11.47
N ASP A 438 -25.97 -10.57 -12.17
CA ASP A 438 -24.62 -10.62 -11.62
C ASP A 438 -24.38 -9.57 -10.54
N SER A 439 -25.21 -8.53 -10.46
CA SER A 439 -25.13 -7.47 -9.44
C SER A 439 -26.31 -7.50 -8.46
N THR A 440 -27.26 -8.42 -8.62
CA THR A 440 -28.46 -8.47 -7.78
C THR A 440 -28.13 -9.06 -6.41
N SER A 441 -28.62 -8.42 -5.34
CA SER A 441 -28.44 -8.92 -3.97
C SER A 441 -29.06 -10.31 -3.78
N LEU A 442 -28.30 -11.22 -3.18
CA LEU A 442 -28.69 -12.61 -2.93
C LEU A 442 -29.60 -12.76 -1.71
N TYR A 443 -29.64 -11.78 -0.82
CA TYR A 443 -30.36 -11.88 0.46
C TYR A 443 -31.17 -10.62 0.77
N LYS A 444 -31.99 -10.70 1.82
CA LYS A 444 -32.72 -9.58 2.42
C LYS A 444 -32.17 -9.34 3.83
N GLY A 445 -32.28 -8.11 4.34
CA GLY A 445 -31.78 -7.76 5.67
C GLY A 445 -30.25 -7.56 5.72
N THR A 446 -29.66 -7.84 6.87
CA THR A 446 -28.22 -7.63 7.14
C THR A 446 -27.53 -8.95 7.48
N LEU A 447 -26.25 -9.03 7.18
CA LEU A 447 -25.33 -10.05 7.70
C LEU A 447 -24.93 -9.69 9.14
N SER A 448 -24.05 -10.48 9.75
CA SER A 448 -23.47 -10.17 11.05
C SER A 448 -22.80 -8.80 11.02
N ALA A 449 -22.79 -8.12 12.18
CA ALA A 449 -22.16 -6.81 12.31
C ALA A 449 -20.69 -6.83 11.87
N LYS A 450 -19.97 -7.93 12.15
CA LYS A 450 -18.57 -8.15 11.71
C LYS A 450 -18.47 -8.10 10.19
N THR A 451 -19.33 -8.83 9.48
CA THR A 451 -19.33 -8.89 8.01
C THR A 451 -19.81 -7.58 7.37
N GLU A 452 -20.82 -6.92 7.93
CA GLU A 452 -21.31 -5.62 7.42
C GLU A 452 -20.26 -4.51 7.53
N VAL A 453 -19.52 -4.47 8.65
CA VAL A 453 -18.40 -3.53 8.82
C VAL A 453 -17.34 -3.77 7.75
N VAL A 454 -16.98 -5.02 7.49
CA VAL A 454 -16.01 -5.36 6.44
C VAL A 454 -16.50 -4.90 5.07
N ILE A 455 -17.74 -5.21 4.69
CA ILE A 455 -18.32 -4.78 3.39
C ILE A 455 -18.28 -3.25 3.25
N SER A 456 -18.67 -2.51 4.30
CA SER A 456 -18.68 -1.05 4.27
C SER A 456 -17.29 -0.40 4.13
N ARG A 457 -16.24 -1.12 4.56
CA ARG A 457 -14.84 -0.67 4.51
C ARG A 457 -14.09 -1.16 3.28
N MET A 458 -14.72 -1.96 2.41
CA MET A 458 -14.08 -2.45 1.19
C MET A 458 -13.74 -1.30 0.24
N MET A 459 -12.45 -1.06 0.04
CA MET A 459 -11.93 -0.01 -0.84
C MET A 459 -11.20 -0.60 -2.05
N GLY A 460 -11.01 0.22 -3.08
CA GLY A 460 -10.27 -0.15 -4.29
C GLY A 460 -11.14 -0.61 -5.46
N ASN A 461 -10.49 -1.19 -6.47
CA ASN A 461 -11.13 -1.74 -7.66
C ASN A 461 -11.85 -3.08 -7.36
N SER A 462 -12.56 -3.64 -8.35
CA SER A 462 -13.31 -4.89 -8.18
C SER A 462 -12.47 -6.06 -7.64
N ILE A 463 -11.22 -6.17 -8.08
CA ILE A 463 -10.28 -7.23 -7.66
C ILE A 463 -9.92 -7.06 -6.18
N GLN A 464 -9.55 -5.84 -5.78
CA GLN A 464 -9.18 -5.53 -4.40
C GLN A 464 -10.35 -5.75 -3.43
N LYS A 465 -11.57 -5.38 -3.83
CA LYS A 465 -12.78 -5.64 -3.01
C LYS A 465 -13.08 -7.13 -2.91
N ALA A 466 -12.94 -7.86 -4.02
CA ALA A 466 -13.11 -9.30 -4.05
C ALA A 466 -12.10 -10.00 -3.14
N GLU A 467 -10.83 -9.61 -3.17
CA GLU A 467 -9.80 -10.21 -2.31
C GLU A 467 -10.06 -9.96 -0.83
N GLN A 468 -10.46 -8.74 -0.45
CA GLN A 468 -10.89 -8.44 0.93
C GLN A 468 -12.07 -9.34 1.38
N ALA A 469 -13.05 -9.57 0.52
CA ALA A 469 -14.16 -10.48 0.82
C ALA A 469 -13.71 -11.94 0.96
N ARG A 470 -12.78 -12.37 0.09
CA ARG A 470 -12.21 -13.73 0.10
C ARG A 470 -11.49 -13.98 1.42
N GLN A 471 -10.58 -13.09 1.80
CA GLN A 471 -9.80 -13.23 3.04
C GLN A 471 -10.69 -13.25 4.28
N HIS A 472 -11.74 -12.42 4.32
CA HIS A 472 -12.71 -12.46 5.40
C HIS A 472 -13.38 -13.83 5.52
N ILE A 473 -13.75 -14.48 4.41
CA ILE A 473 -14.33 -15.82 4.47
C ILE A 473 -13.30 -16.85 4.97
N LEU A 474 -12.07 -16.81 4.46
CA LEU A 474 -11.00 -17.73 4.87
C LEU A 474 -10.62 -17.59 6.36
N ALA A 475 -10.72 -16.38 6.91
CA ALA A 475 -10.45 -16.09 8.31
C ALA A 475 -11.57 -16.51 9.27
N ASN A 476 -12.81 -16.63 8.79
CA ASN A 476 -13.99 -16.84 9.64
C ASN A 476 -14.64 -18.23 9.50
N HIS A 477 -14.21 -19.02 8.52
CA HIS A 477 -14.80 -20.35 8.27
C HIS A 477 -13.73 -21.43 8.08
N PHE A 478 -14.18 -22.69 8.17
CA PHE A 478 -13.39 -23.88 7.89
C PHE A 478 -14.10 -24.84 6.92
N TYR A 479 -13.34 -25.66 6.20
CA TYR A 479 -13.92 -26.73 5.38
C TYR A 479 -14.27 -27.96 6.25
N PRO A 480 -15.42 -28.62 6.05
CA PRO A 480 -15.83 -29.77 6.87
C PRO A 480 -15.05 -31.06 6.59
N GLY A 481 -14.96 -31.93 7.60
CA GLY A 481 -14.58 -33.35 7.44
C GLY A 481 -13.16 -33.60 6.93
N GLY A 482 -12.25 -32.63 7.08
CA GLY A 482 -10.88 -32.75 6.56
C GLY A 482 -10.79 -32.81 5.03
N GLY A 483 -11.80 -32.29 4.32
CA GLY A 483 -11.92 -32.43 2.86
C GLY A 483 -12.76 -33.63 2.41
N ASP A 484 -13.46 -34.31 3.32
CA ASP A 484 -14.37 -35.42 2.99
C ASP A 484 -15.59 -34.93 2.22
N LEU A 485 -15.77 -35.46 1.00
CA LEU A 485 -16.85 -35.05 0.11
C LEU A 485 -18.23 -35.35 0.73
N GLN A 486 -18.44 -36.51 1.34
CA GLN A 486 -19.73 -36.87 1.92
C GLN A 486 -20.13 -35.93 3.06
N MET A 487 -19.17 -35.50 3.87
CA MET A 487 -19.39 -34.48 4.91
C MET A 487 -19.75 -33.12 4.34
N ALA A 488 -19.04 -32.67 3.30
CA ALA A 488 -19.35 -31.42 2.60
C ALA A 488 -20.77 -31.42 2.05
N GLN A 489 -21.18 -32.54 1.43
CA GLN A 489 -22.52 -32.72 0.87
C GLN A 489 -23.61 -32.68 1.95
N ALA A 490 -23.41 -33.41 3.05
CA ALA A 490 -24.34 -33.42 4.18
C ALA A 490 -24.46 -32.02 4.82
N LEU A 491 -23.35 -31.29 4.98
CA LEU A 491 -23.35 -29.93 5.50
C LEU A 491 -24.14 -28.98 4.61
N GLN A 492 -23.90 -29.02 3.29
CA GLN A 492 -24.64 -28.19 2.35
C GLN A 492 -26.14 -28.46 2.43
N TYR A 493 -26.54 -29.73 2.47
CA TYR A 493 -27.94 -30.12 2.57
C TYR A 493 -28.56 -29.61 3.87
N LYS A 494 -27.88 -29.80 5.01
CA LYS A 494 -28.30 -29.27 6.32
C LYS A 494 -28.50 -27.75 6.27
N LEU A 495 -27.48 -27.00 5.84
CA LEU A 495 -27.54 -25.53 5.79
C LEU A 495 -28.71 -25.03 4.93
N ARG A 496 -29.03 -25.71 3.82
CA ARG A 496 -30.19 -25.36 3.00
C ARG A 496 -31.51 -25.76 3.65
N LYS A 497 -31.62 -26.97 4.19
CA LYS A 497 -32.86 -27.51 4.79
C LYS A 497 -33.27 -26.73 6.04
N ASP A 498 -32.30 -26.36 6.88
CA ASP A 498 -32.51 -25.65 8.13
C ASP A 498 -32.70 -24.13 7.94
N SER A 499 -32.62 -23.66 6.69
CA SER A 499 -32.79 -22.24 6.35
C SER A 499 -34.04 -21.98 5.52
N THR A 500 -34.59 -20.79 5.69
CA THR A 500 -35.56 -20.15 4.80
C THR A 500 -34.84 -19.30 3.75
N GLY A 501 -35.56 -18.81 2.74
CA GLY A 501 -34.97 -17.91 1.75
C GLY A 501 -34.48 -16.57 2.32
N ASP A 502 -35.06 -16.11 3.42
CA ASP A 502 -34.71 -14.84 4.04
C ASP A 502 -33.49 -14.90 4.96
N ASN A 503 -33.11 -16.08 5.45
CA ASN A 503 -32.00 -16.26 6.41
C ASN A 503 -30.89 -17.20 5.94
N TYR A 504 -30.99 -17.81 4.74
CA TYR A 504 -29.97 -18.76 4.29
C TYR A 504 -28.58 -18.14 4.23
N ILE A 505 -28.42 -16.97 3.60
CA ILE A 505 -27.10 -16.31 3.51
C ILE A 505 -26.61 -15.86 4.90
N GLN A 506 -27.51 -15.45 5.80
CA GLN A 506 -27.17 -15.14 7.19
C GLN A 506 -26.71 -16.38 7.96
N ASN A 507 -27.33 -17.54 7.72
CA ASN A 507 -26.93 -18.80 8.31
C ASN A 507 -25.57 -19.26 7.77
N LEU A 508 -25.27 -19.02 6.49
CA LEU A 508 -23.93 -19.19 5.94
C LEU A 508 -22.93 -18.25 6.64
N ASP A 509 -23.34 -17.00 6.93
CA ASP A 509 -22.49 -16.02 7.60
C ASP A 509 -22.12 -16.42 9.03
N SER A 510 -23.05 -17.07 9.75
CA SER A 510 -22.84 -17.54 11.13
C SER A 510 -22.26 -18.96 11.24
N SER A 511 -22.28 -19.76 10.17
CA SER A 511 -21.81 -21.15 10.22
C SER A 511 -20.30 -21.20 10.40
N GLU A 512 -19.80 -22.04 11.30
CA GLU A 512 -18.35 -22.24 11.44
C GLU A 512 -17.75 -22.95 10.22
N TYR A 513 -18.50 -23.89 9.65
CA TYR A 513 -18.05 -24.70 8.51
C TYR A 513 -18.77 -24.32 7.23
N LEU A 514 -18.04 -24.23 6.12
CA LEU A 514 -18.58 -24.00 4.77
C LEU A 514 -17.83 -24.85 3.75
N GLU A 515 -18.58 -25.56 2.90
CA GLU A 515 -18.03 -26.21 1.69
C GLU A 515 -17.97 -25.25 0.50
N CYS A 516 -17.33 -25.67 -0.61
CA CYS A 516 -16.97 -24.79 -1.71
C CYS A 516 -18.15 -24.02 -2.32
N TYR A 517 -19.33 -24.63 -2.47
CA TYR A 517 -20.51 -23.96 -3.02
C TYR A 517 -21.07 -22.93 -2.05
N SER A 518 -21.21 -23.28 -0.77
CA SER A 518 -21.75 -22.38 0.27
C SER A 518 -20.80 -21.21 0.53
N ALA A 519 -19.50 -21.47 0.60
CA ALA A 519 -18.47 -20.44 0.75
C ALA A 519 -18.48 -19.45 -0.42
N ASN A 520 -18.52 -19.95 -1.66
CA ASN A 520 -18.57 -19.09 -2.84
C ASN A 520 -19.93 -18.38 -3.00
N THR A 521 -21.03 -18.98 -2.54
CA THR A 521 -22.33 -18.28 -2.48
C THR A 521 -22.28 -17.10 -1.50
N LYS A 522 -21.69 -17.29 -0.31
CA LYS A 522 -21.47 -16.21 0.67
C LYS A 522 -20.54 -15.14 0.10
N PHE A 523 -19.46 -15.53 -0.56
CA PHE A 523 -18.52 -14.63 -1.22
C PHE A 523 -19.23 -13.72 -2.22
N ILE A 524 -20.03 -14.30 -3.12
CA ILE A 524 -20.82 -13.56 -4.11
C ILE A 524 -21.78 -12.58 -3.42
N ALA A 525 -22.43 -12.99 -2.31
CA ALA A 525 -23.30 -12.12 -1.53
C ALA A 525 -22.58 -10.87 -0.99
N MET A 526 -21.33 -11.04 -0.52
CA MET A 526 -20.51 -9.94 -0.01
C MET A 526 -20.07 -8.99 -1.13
N VAL A 527 -19.50 -9.52 -2.22
CA VAL A 527 -18.93 -8.68 -3.29
C VAL A 527 -20.01 -7.97 -4.12
N ARG A 528 -21.17 -8.60 -4.36
CA ARG A 528 -22.31 -7.93 -5.00
C ARG A 528 -22.84 -6.78 -4.16
N LYS A 529 -22.86 -6.91 -2.83
CA LYS A 529 -23.22 -5.80 -1.93
C LYS A 529 -22.18 -4.67 -1.95
N ALA A 530 -20.91 -5.00 -2.20
CA ALA A 530 -19.83 -4.02 -2.40
C ALA A 530 -19.81 -3.39 -3.81
N GLY A 531 -20.81 -3.70 -4.66
CA GLY A 531 -20.97 -3.17 -6.01
C GLY A 531 -20.17 -3.89 -7.10
N VAL A 532 -19.66 -5.09 -6.82
CA VAL A 532 -18.89 -5.89 -7.80
C VAL A 532 -19.79 -6.97 -8.41
N PRO A 533 -19.99 -6.98 -9.74
CA PRO A 533 -20.72 -8.05 -10.40
C PRO A 533 -19.99 -9.39 -10.22
N ALA A 534 -20.70 -10.42 -9.83
CA ALA A 534 -20.13 -11.73 -9.54
C ALA A 534 -21.11 -12.87 -9.83
N ARG A 535 -20.62 -14.06 -10.15
CA ARG A 535 -21.42 -15.23 -10.48
C ARG A 535 -20.79 -16.53 -9.98
N LEU A 536 -21.62 -17.55 -9.74
CA LEU A 536 -21.16 -18.84 -9.26
C LEU A 536 -20.74 -19.72 -10.44
N ILE A 537 -19.63 -20.42 -10.29
CA ILE A 537 -19.12 -21.38 -11.25
C ILE A 537 -19.14 -22.76 -10.64
N ILE A 538 -19.67 -23.72 -11.38
CA ILE A 538 -19.60 -25.15 -11.06
C ILE A 538 -18.75 -25.82 -12.12
N GLY A 539 -17.84 -26.70 -11.70
CA GLY A 539 -16.92 -27.35 -12.59
C GLY A 539 -16.06 -28.40 -11.89
N HIS A 540 -14.84 -28.57 -12.39
CA HIS A 540 -13.89 -29.54 -11.87
C HIS A 540 -12.50 -28.92 -11.68
N LYS A 541 -11.88 -29.16 -10.51
CA LYS A 541 -10.45 -28.89 -10.28
C LYS A 541 -9.68 -30.18 -10.59
N VAL A 542 -8.98 -30.20 -11.72
CA VAL A 542 -8.27 -31.38 -12.26
C VAL A 542 -6.78 -31.22 -12.00
N GLN A 543 -6.16 -32.21 -11.37
CA GLN A 543 -4.70 -32.24 -11.21
C GLN A 543 -4.03 -32.74 -12.49
N GLY A 544 -2.97 -32.07 -12.93
CA GLY A 544 -2.15 -32.54 -14.04
C GLY A 544 -1.39 -33.82 -13.66
N SER A 545 -1.58 -34.90 -14.41
CA SER A 545 -0.91 -36.18 -14.15
C SER A 545 0.47 -36.27 -14.80
N LYS A 546 1.42 -36.91 -14.10
CA LYS A 546 2.73 -37.32 -14.67
C LYS A 546 2.63 -38.51 -15.63
N GLU A 547 1.50 -39.22 -15.67
CA GLU A 547 1.26 -40.44 -16.47
C GLU A 547 0.67 -40.17 -17.88
N GLY A 548 0.69 -38.92 -18.35
CA GLY A 548 0.36 -38.56 -19.73
C GLY A 548 -1.13 -38.27 -20.02
N LYS A 549 -2.06 -38.63 -19.12
CA LYS A 549 -3.50 -38.28 -19.20
C LYS A 549 -4.03 -37.69 -17.90
N SER A 550 -4.93 -36.73 -17.98
CA SER A 550 -5.70 -36.23 -16.81
C SER A 550 -7.13 -36.73 -16.85
N SER A 551 -7.79 -36.87 -15.69
CA SER A 551 -9.15 -37.39 -15.59
C SER A 551 -10.08 -36.45 -14.84
N ILE A 552 -11.29 -36.29 -15.38
CA ILE A 552 -12.42 -35.68 -14.70
C ILE A 552 -13.20 -36.83 -14.06
N THR A 553 -13.34 -36.79 -12.74
CA THR A 553 -14.07 -37.81 -11.97
C THR A 553 -15.11 -37.13 -11.08
N GLN A 554 -15.87 -37.93 -10.33
CA GLN A 554 -16.81 -37.42 -9.34
C GLN A 554 -16.11 -36.65 -8.21
N SER A 555 -14.87 -37.02 -7.89
CA SER A 555 -14.10 -36.39 -6.80
C SER A 555 -13.41 -35.10 -7.22
N THR A 556 -13.39 -34.75 -8.52
CA THR A 556 -12.81 -33.48 -8.98
C THR A 556 -13.81 -32.33 -8.98
N GLY A 557 -15.09 -32.59 -8.67
CA GLY A 557 -16.14 -31.56 -8.61
C GLY A 557 -15.80 -30.43 -7.64
N HIS A 558 -15.91 -29.19 -8.12
CA HIS A 558 -15.58 -28.00 -7.34
C HIS A 558 -16.46 -26.81 -7.74
N ALA A 559 -16.65 -25.88 -6.81
CA ALA A 559 -17.36 -24.64 -7.03
C ALA A 559 -16.47 -23.45 -6.67
N TRP A 560 -16.52 -22.41 -7.50
CA TRP A 560 -15.80 -21.16 -7.29
C TRP A 560 -16.60 -19.98 -7.82
N SER A 561 -16.07 -18.77 -7.70
CA SER A 561 -16.73 -17.54 -8.16
C SER A 561 -15.98 -16.89 -9.31
N GLU A 562 -16.70 -16.20 -10.19
CA GLU A 562 -16.11 -15.24 -11.12
C GLU A 562 -16.62 -13.84 -10.76
N ILE A 563 -15.74 -12.84 -10.78
CA ILE A 563 -16.08 -11.42 -10.59
C ILE A 563 -15.73 -10.62 -11.84
N TRP A 564 -16.46 -9.54 -12.11
CA TRP A 564 -16.18 -8.66 -13.24
C TRP A 564 -15.21 -7.55 -12.85
N ASP A 565 -14.05 -7.50 -13.50
CA ASP A 565 -13.02 -6.49 -13.21
C ASP A 565 -13.18 -5.17 -14.00
N GLY A 566 -14.18 -5.11 -14.87
CA GLY A 566 -14.41 -4.02 -15.82
C GLY A 566 -14.18 -4.43 -17.26
N ASN A 567 -13.32 -5.43 -17.50
CA ASN A 567 -12.92 -5.90 -18.83
C ASN A 567 -13.17 -7.40 -19.02
N SER A 568 -12.94 -8.23 -18.00
CA SER A 568 -13.09 -9.67 -18.07
C SER A 568 -13.58 -10.27 -16.75
N TRP A 569 -14.03 -11.52 -16.84
CA TRP A 569 -14.37 -12.32 -15.67
C TRP A 569 -13.11 -12.90 -15.05
N ARG A 570 -12.90 -12.62 -13.76
CA ARG A 570 -11.74 -13.06 -12.98
C ARG A 570 -12.16 -14.10 -11.96
N ARG A 571 -11.41 -15.20 -11.90
CA ARG A 571 -11.67 -16.32 -10.99
C ARG A 571 -11.27 -15.96 -9.56
N PHE A 572 -12.17 -16.23 -8.61
CA PHE A 572 -11.94 -16.17 -7.17
C PHE A 572 -12.43 -17.46 -6.52
N ASP A 573 -11.63 -18.03 -5.63
CA ASP A 573 -12.02 -19.20 -4.85
C ASP A 573 -12.01 -18.87 -3.35
N ALA A 574 -13.20 -18.75 -2.78
CA ALA A 574 -13.39 -18.45 -1.37
C ALA A 574 -13.52 -19.70 -0.49
N THR A 575 -13.19 -20.88 -1.01
CA THR A 575 -13.29 -22.13 -0.25
C THR A 575 -12.29 -22.12 0.92
N PRO A 576 -12.75 -22.21 2.18
CA PRO A 576 -11.86 -22.21 3.34
C PRO A 576 -11.03 -23.49 3.40
N ASN A 577 -9.95 -23.46 4.18
CA ASN A 577 -9.17 -24.65 4.48
C ASN A 577 -9.85 -25.48 5.59
N PRO A 578 -9.69 -26.81 5.61
CA PRO A 578 -10.08 -27.60 6.78
C PRO A 578 -9.22 -27.21 7.99
N LYS A 579 -9.76 -27.34 9.20
CA LYS A 579 -8.97 -27.20 10.41
C LYS A 579 -7.77 -28.16 10.36
N PRO A 580 -6.54 -27.72 10.71
CA PRO A 580 -5.36 -28.57 10.72
C PRO A 580 -5.57 -29.88 11.49
N GLU A 581 -6.27 -29.82 12.62
CA GLU A 581 -6.63 -30.93 13.50
C GLU A 581 -7.67 -31.90 12.89
N ASP A 582 -8.47 -31.45 11.93
CA ASP A 582 -9.49 -32.28 11.27
C ASP A 582 -8.97 -32.94 9.97
N LYS A 583 -7.71 -32.68 9.57
CA LYS A 583 -7.11 -33.29 8.37
C LYS A 583 -6.88 -34.78 8.60
N LYS A 584 -7.47 -35.61 7.73
CA LYS A 584 -7.21 -37.07 7.74
C LYS A 584 -5.84 -37.37 7.12
N ASP A 585 -5.00 -38.13 7.82
CA ASP A 585 -3.72 -38.64 7.33
C ASP A 585 -3.93 -39.52 6.06
N LYS A 586 -3.91 -38.91 4.88
CA LYS A 586 -3.64 -39.65 3.64
C LYS A 586 -2.13 -39.89 3.60
N LYS A 587 -1.74 -41.16 3.85
CA LYS A 587 -0.36 -41.67 3.76
C LYS A 587 0.42 -41.05 2.59
N ASP A 588 1.50 -40.36 2.94
CA ASP A 588 2.74 -40.18 2.16
C ASP A 588 2.62 -40.33 0.63
N LYS A 589 1.93 -39.38 -0.03
CA LYS A 589 2.35 -38.82 -1.32
C LYS A 589 1.94 -37.35 -1.32
N ASP A 590 2.88 -36.50 -1.68
CA ASP A 590 2.77 -35.03 -1.82
C ASP A 590 3.03 -34.22 -0.53
N LYS A 591 4.23 -34.40 0.03
CA LYS A 591 4.97 -33.26 0.61
C LYS A 591 5.52 -32.38 -0.51
N GLU A 592 4.67 -31.65 -1.22
CA GLU A 592 5.10 -30.51 -2.04
C GLU A 592 4.16 -29.31 -1.84
N LYS A 593 4.73 -28.23 -1.27
CA LYS A 593 4.24 -26.85 -1.17
C LYS A 593 2.87 -26.60 -0.50
N ASN A 594 2.90 -26.53 0.83
CA ASN A 594 2.00 -25.69 1.61
C ASN A 594 2.25 -24.20 1.29
N ASN A 595 1.75 -23.73 0.14
CA ASN A 595 1.53 -22.30 -0.14
C ASN A 595 0.65 -22.09 -1.39
N GLU A 596 -0.44 -22.85 -1.54
CA GLU A 596 -1.52 -22.42 -2.45
C GLU A 596 -2.42 -21.42 -1.71
N SER A 597 -1.91 -20.22 -1.48
CA SER A 597 -2.76 -19.06 -1.78
C SER A 597 -3.14 -19.24 -3.24
N SER A 598 -4.42 -19.47 -3.55
CA SER A 598 -4.89 -19.52 -4.94
C SER A 598 -4.40 -18.25 -5.64
N GLU A 599 -3.33 -18.36 -6.42
CA GLU A 599 -2.83 -17.24 -7.21
C GLU A 599 -3.98 -16.75 -8.10
N GLU A 600 -4.13 -15.45 -8.19
CA GLU A 600 -4.93 -14.80 -9.23
C GLU A 600 -4.37 -15.28 -10.58
N ALA A 601 -4.99 -16.30 -11.16
CA ALA A 601 -4.53 -16.81 -12.43
C ALA A 601 -4.84 -15.77 -13.52
N GLU A 602 -3.82 -15.45 -14.33
CA GLU A 602 -3.99 -14.82 -15.64
C GLU A 602 -4.78 -15.78 -16.56
N ASP A 603 -6.10 -15.78 -16.36
CA ASP A 603 -7.26 -16.12 -17.22
C ASP A 603 -7.23 -17.26 -18.28
N GLY A 604 -6.22 -18.14 -18.26
CA GLY A 604 -6.15 -19.34 -19.12
C GLY A 604 -6.70 -20.63 -18.50
N GLY A 605 -7.04 -20.64 -17.20
CA GLY A 605 -7.64 -21.79 -16.51
C GLY A 605 -6.77 -23.04 -16.38
N VAL A 606 -5.55 -23.04 -16.91
CA VAL A 606 -4.61 -24.18 -16.96
C VAL A 606 -3.41 -23.95 -16.03
N GLU A 607 -3.00 -25.00 -15.32
CA GLU A 607 -1.77 -25.02 -14.53
C GLU A 607 -0.66 -25.70 -15.36
N GLY A 608 0.37 -24.93 -15.77
CA GLY A 608 1.48 -25.44 -16.57
C GLY A 608 2.48 -26.30 -15.77
N PRO A 609 3.34 -27.10 -16.43
CA PRO A 609 4.45 -27.76 -15.78
C PRO A 609 5.43 -26.72 -15.17
N GLN A 610 5.79 -26.87 -13.90
CA GLN A 610 6.73 -25.96 -13.21
C GLN A 610 8.13 -25.99 -13.87
N ASP A 611 8.53 -24.90 -14.52
CA ASP A 611 9.92 -24.66 -14.92
C ASP A 611 10.43 -23.27 -14.47
N LYS A 612 11.70 -23.25 -14.04
CA LYS A 612 12.41 -22.15 -13.36
C LYS A 612 12.92 -21.06 -14.33
N GLU A 613 12.95 -19.83 -13.80
CA GLU A 613 13.81 -18.68 -14.16
C GLU A 613 13.85 -18.19 -15.63
N SER A 614 13.38 -16.96 -15.88
CA SER A 614 14.26 -15.82 -16.24
C SER A 614 13.50 -14.49 -16.40
N LYS A 615 14.04 -13.43 -15.76
CA LYS A 615 13.69 -12.02 -15.94
C LYS A 615 14.39 -11.42 -17.18
N LYS A 616 13.67 -10.55 -17.91
CA LYS A 616 14.06 -9.37 -18.74
C LYS A 616 13.08 -9.33 -19.91
N GLY A 617 12.27 -8.31 -20.16
CA GLY A 617 12.48 -6.87 -20.07
C GLY A 617 12.41 -6.34 -21.50
N ASP A 618 11.35 -5.61 -21.86
CA ASP A 618 11.45 -4.43 -22.75
C ASP A 618 10.11 -3.67 -22.84
N LYS A 619 10.26 -2.35 -22.72
CA LYS A 619 9.26 -1.34 -23.06
C LYS A 619 9.28 -1.16 -24.58
N GLU A 620 8.10 -1.00 -25.20
CA GLU A 620 7.87 0.12 -26.14
C GLU A 620 6.39 0.15 -26.58
N GLY A 621 5.82 1.36 -26.57
CA GLY A 621 4.42 1.59 -26.80
C GLY A 621 4.02 1.80 -28.25
N LYS A 622 2.71 1.87 -28.48
CA LYS A 622 2.11 2.64 -29.57
C LYS A 622 0.68 3.06 -29.24
N LYS A 623 0.47 4.38 -29.20
CA LYS A 623 -0.82 5.06 -29.32
C LYS A 623 -1.53 4.62 -30.60
N SER A 624 -2.85 4.40 -30.58
CA SER A 624 -3.83 5.28 -31.25
C SER A 624 -5.28 4.75 -31.28
N LYS A 625 -6.21 5.65 -30.91
CA LYS A 625 -7.55 5.92 -31.47
C LYS A 625 -8.71 4.89 -31.31
N LYS A 626 -9.67 5.30 -30.47
CA LYS A 626 -11.15 5.09 -30.59
C LYS A 626 -11.67 5.57 -31.98
N PRO A 627 -12.88 5.19 -32.49
CA PRO A 627 -14.13 5.12 -31.71
C PRO A 627 -15.24 4.10 -32.15
N GLY A 628 -16.26 3.96 -31.29
CA GLY A 628 -17.60 3.40 -31.56
C GLY A 628 -18.09 2.53 -30.38
N LYS A 629 -18.92 3.01 -29.43
CA LYS A 629 -20.41 3.09 -29.45
C LYS A 629 -21.01 1.77 -29.98
N GLU A 630 -21.74 0.96 -29.22
CA GLU A 630 -22.95 1.27 -28.43
C GLU A 630 -23.22 0.25 -27.31
N LYS A 631 -23.87 0.75 -26.25
CA LYS A 631 -24.48 0.01 -25.12
C LYS A 631 -25.80 -0.64 -25.54
N GLY A 632 -26.22 -1.67 -24.80
CA GLY A 632 -27.61 -2.13 -24.79
C GLY A 632 -27.88 -3.15 -23.68
N GLU A 633 -27.91 -2.69 -22.43
CA GLU A 633 -28.47 -3.41 -21.28
C GLU A 633 -30.00 -3.54 -21.39
N GLY A 634 -30.56 -4.57 -20.76
CA GLY A 634 -31.97 -4.54 -20.37
C GLY A 634 -32.41 -5.77 -19.57
N LYS A 635 -32.59 -5.60 -18.25
CA LYS A 635 -33.51 -6.42 -17.43
C LYS A 635 -34.88 -5.75 -17.40
N SER A 636 -35.92 -6.56 -17.24
CA SER A 636 -36.73 -6.53 -16.01
C SER A 636 -37.75 -7.67 -15.99
N GLU A 637 -38.07 -8.13 -14.78
CA GLU A 637 -39.17 -9.02 -14.41
C GLU A 637 -40.07 -8.28 -13.42
N SER A 638 -41.33 -8.72 -13.29
CA SER A 638 -42.29 -8.60 -12.14
C SER A 638 -43.75 -8.68 -12.69
N PRO A 639 -44.88 -8.88 -11.95
CA PRO A 639 -45.20 -9.35 -10.56
C PRO A 639 -46.42 -10.33 -10.51
N THR A 640 -46.96 -10.66 -9.32
CA THR A 640 -48.40 -10.95 -9.01
C THR A 640 -48.58 -10.87 -7.47
N ASP A 641 -49.71 -10.60 -6.80
CA ASP A 641 -51.15 -10.62 -7.14
C ASP A 641 -51.99 -9.94 -6.02
N GLN A 642 -53.18 -9.41 -6.35
CA GLN A 642 -54.46 -9.54 -5.59
C GLN A 642 -55.63 -8.79 -6.29
N MET A 643 -56.76 -9.50 -6.50
CA MET A 643 -57.93 -9.14 -7.35
C MET A 643 -58.98 -8.20 -6.69
N PRO A 644 -59.97 -7.64 -7.44
CA PRO A 644 -61.18 -8.40 -7.83
C PRO A 644 -61.69 -8.17 -9.29
N ASP A 645 -62.49 -9.13 -9.77
CA ASP A 645 -63.11 -9.23 -11.11
C ASP A 645 -63.63 -7.91 -11.70
N ALA A 646 -63.01 -7.49 -12.81
CA ALA A 646 -63.47 -6.40 -13.68
C ALA A 646 -63.82 -6.95 -15.07
N THR A 647 -64.93 -6.48 -15.63
CA THR A 647 -65.45 -6.92 -16.94
C THR A 647 -64.49 -6.63 -18.10
N ASP A 648 -64.48 -7.47 -19.14
CA ASP A 648 -63.57 -7.42 -20.31
C ASP A 648 -63.40 -6.03 -20.97
N LYS A 649 -64.40 -5.14 -20.86
CA LYS A 649 -64.31 -3.76 -21.38
C LYS A 649 -63.54 -2.78 -20.49
N GLU A 650 -63.48 -3.03 -19.18
CA GLU A 650 -62.69 -2.23 -18.24
C GLU A 650 -61.22 -2.68 -18.26
N MET A 651 -60.95 -3.94 -18.59
CA MET A 651 -59.59 -4.46 -18.78
C MET A 651 -58.88 -3.87 -20.01
N GLU A 652 -59.52 -3.80 -21.17
CA GLU A 652 -58.89 -3.19 -22.37
C GLU A 652 -58.59 -1.69 -22.16
N GLN A 653 -59.45 -0.99 -21.41
CA GLN A 653 -59.25 0.42 -21.11
C GLN A 653 -58.13 0.63 -20.06
N SER A 654 -58.06 -0.25 -19.06
CA SER A 654 -57.00 -0.25 -18.04
C SER A 654 -55.65 -0.70 -18.63
N GLU A 655 -55.62 -1.63 -19.59
CA GLU A 655 -54.41 -2.05 -20.30
C GLU A 655 -53.83 -0.93 -21.18
N SER A 656 -54.69 -0.15 -21.84
CA SER A 656 -54.26 1.03 -22.59
C SER A 656 -53.70 2.11 -21.67
N GLU A 657 -54.34 2.36 -20.52
CA GLU A 657 -53.86 3.33 -19.52
C GLU A 657 -52.57 2.86 -18.82
N LEU A 658 -52.42 1.56 -18.57
CA LEU A 658 -51.19 0.93 -18.05
C LEU A 658 -50.05 0.97 -19.06
N GLN A 659 -50.34 0.82 -20.35
CA GLN A 659 -49.32 0.91 -21.40
C GLN A 659 -48.87 2.36 -21.60
N GLU A 660 -49.79 3.33 -21.59
CA GLU A 660 -49.42 4.75 -21.60
C GLU A 660 -48.62 5.16 -20.35
N ALA A 661 -48.97 4.61 -19.18
CA ALA A 661 -48.22 4.81 -17.93
C ALA A 661 -46.82 4.17 -17.98
N LYS A 662 -46.67 2.97 -18.56
CA LYS A 662 -45.35 2.35 -18.79
C LYS A 662 -44.50 3.15 -19.76
N ASP A 663 -45.07 3.58 -20.88
CA ASP A 663 -44.35 4.38 -21.88
C ASP A 663 -43.90 5.75 -21.32
N THR A 664 -44.67 6.33 -20.40
CA THR A 664 -44.27 7.55 -19.66
C THR A 664 -43.18 7.26 -18.63
N MET A 665 -43.27 6.16 -17.88
CA MET A 665 -42.22 5.76 -16.93
C MET A 665 -40.89 5.43 -17.63
N ASP A 666 -40.93 4.76 -18.79
CA ASP A 666 -39.72 4.45 -19.56
C ASP A 666 -39.04 5.71 -20.08
N LYS A 667 -39.82 6.67 -20.62
CA LYS A 667 -39.29 7.98 -21.03
C LYS A 667 -38.66 8.76 -19.88
N MET A 668 -39.31 8.76 -18.70
CA MET A 668 -38.76 9.40 -17.51
C MET A 668 -37.46 8.70 -17.03
N GLY A 669 -37.40 7.37 -17.12
CA GLY A 669 -36.22 6.56 -16.82
C GLY A 669 -35.04 6.86 -17.75
N GLU A 670 -35.29 6.95 -19.06
CA GLU A 670 -34.28 7.34 -20.05
C GLU A 670 -33.77 8.77 -19.82
N GLN A 671 -34.67 9.70 -19.52
CA GLN A 671 -34.32 11.09 -19.21
C GLN A 671 -33.45 11.18 -17.94
N LYS A 672 -33.77 10.42 -16.88
CA LYS A 672 -32.94 10.31 -15.67
C LYS A 672 -31.55 9.75 -15.99
N LYS A 673 -31.47 8.67 -16.77
CA LYS A 673 -30.19 8.04 -17.16
C LYS A 673 -29.31 9.02 -17.93
N ARG A 674 -29.89 9.84 -18.81
CA ARG A 674 -29.16 10.89 -19.54
C ARG A 674 -28.63 11.99 -18.61
N LEU A 675 -29.43 12.43 -17.64
CA LEU A 675 -29.02 13.44 -16.66
C LEU A 675 -27.90 12.93 -15.74
N ASP A 676 -28.00 11.69 -15.27
CA ASP A 676 -26.93 11.00 -14.50
C ASP A 676 -25.63 10.91 -15.33
N GLU A 677 -25.69 10.50 -16.59
CA GLU A 677 -24.51 10.39 -17.46
C GLU A 677 -23.86 11.74 -17.78
N ASN A 678 -24.64 12.82 -17.85
CA ASN A 678 -24.11 14.16 -18.07
C ASN A 678 -23.46 14.72 -16.79
N MET A 679 -24.03 14.42 -15.62
CA MET A 679 -23.47 14.78 -14.32
C MET A 679 -22.11 14.11 -14.06
N GLU A 680 -21.95 12.83 -14.40
CA GLU A 680 -20.65 12.15 -14.24
C GLU A 680 -19.53 12.76 -15.09
N LYS A 681 -19.88 13.31 -16.26
CA LYS A 681 -18.94 13.89 -17.23
C LYS A 681 -18.68 15.38 -17.00
N ALA A 682 -19.37 16.02 -16.07
CA ALA A 682 -19.21 17.43 -15.80
C ALA A 682 -17.82 17.69 -15.18
N GLU A 683 -17.05 18.56 -15.83
CA GLU A 683 -15.72 19.00 -15.36
C GLU A 683 -15.73 20.45 -14.85
N LYS A 684 -16.85 21.16 -15.08
CA LYS A 684 -17.05 22.58 -14.70
C LYS A 684 -18.26 22.75 -13.79
N PHE A 685 -18.19 23.70 -12.87
CA PHE A 685 -19.29 24.06 -11.98
C PHE A 685 -20.47 24.66 -12.76
N LYS A 686 -20.22 25.36 -13.88
CA LYS A 686 -21.32 25.81 -14.75
C LYS A 686 -22.10 24.67 -15.38
N GLU A 687 -21.44 23.56 -15.74
CA GLU A 687 -22.12 22.38 -16.29
C GLU A 687 -23.04 21.73 -15.23
N LEU A 688 -22.58 21.69 -13.97
CA LEU A 688 -23.41 21.25 -12.84
C LEU A 688 -24.58 22.22 -12.55
N ALA A 689 -24.38 23.53 -12.68
CA ALA A 689 -25.44 24.52 -12.52
C ALA A 689 -26.51 24.41 -13.61
N ASP A 690 -26.09 24.21 -14.86
CA ASP A 690 -26.98 24.01 -16.00
C ASP A 690 -27.76 22.68 -15.85
N LEU A 691 -27.11 21.62 -15.37
CA LEU A 691 -27.78 20.35 -15.03
C LEU A 691 -28.78 20.48 -13.89
N LYS A 692 -28.47 21.28 -12.85
CA LYS A 692 -29.40 21.54 -11.73
C LYS A 692 -30.69 22.19 -12.22
N LYS A 693 -30.59 23.14 -13.17
CA LYS A 693 -31.76 23.74 -13.85
C LYS A 693 -32.48 22.74 -14.74
N GLU A 694 -31.75 21.92 -15.50
CA GLU A 694 -32.33 20.88 -16.37
C GLU A 694 -33.12 19.84 -15.56
N ILE A 695 -32.67 19.50 -14.34
CA ILE A 695 -33.38 18.59 -13.42
C ILE A 695 -34.62 19.25 -12.81
N GLU A 696 -34.56 20.53 -12.46
CA GLU A 696 -35.72 21.27 -11.96
C GLU A 696 -36.83 21.34 -13.02
N GLU A 697 -36.46 21.60 -14.27
CA GLU A 697 -37.37 21.71 -15.42
C GLU A 697 -37.79 20.34 -15.99
N ALA A 698 -37.10 19.25 -15.66
CA ALA A 698 -37.42 17.91 -16.18
C ALA A 698 -38.81 17.41 -15.72
N GLU A 699 -39.56 16.78 -16.64
CA GLU A 699 -40.82 16.10 -16.34
C GLU A 699 -40.57 14.69 -15.77
N ILE A 700 -39.83 14.59 -14.66
CA ILE A 700 -39.56 13.34 -13.91
C ILE A 700 -40.12 13.44 -12.48
N PHE A 701 -40.32 12.31 -11.80
CA PHE A 701 -40.88 12.29 -10.45
C PHE A 701 -40.01 13.06 -9.43
N ASP A 702 -40.65 13.65 -8.42
CA ASP A 702 -39.99 14.51 -7.43
C ASP A 702 -38.93 13.77 -6.59
N ASP A 703 -39.14 12.48 -6.32
CA ASP A 703 -38.16 11.61 -5.67
C ASP A 703 -36.92 11.37 -6.55
N MET A 704 -37.09 11.19 -7.86
CA MET A 704 -36.00 11.11 -8.83
C MET A 704 -35.26 12.45 -8.99
N LYS A 705 -35.98 13.59 -8.96
CA LYS A 705 -35.36 14.92 -8.94
C LYS A 705 -34.49 15.11 -7.71
N LYS A 706 -35.01 14.71 -6.55
CA LYS A 706 -34.28 14.80 -5.28
C LYS A 706 -33.01 13.95 -5.29
N GLU A 707 -33.09 12.71 -5.77
CA GLU A 707 -31.90 11.85 -5.92
C GLU A 707 -30.84 12.48 -6.83
N LEU A 708 -31.24 13.04 -7.97
CA LEU A 708 -30.31 13.72 -8.88
C LEU A 708 -29.73 15.01 -8.27
N GLN A 709 -30.51 15.75 -7.47
CA GLN A 709 -30.04 16.92 -6.73
C GLN A 709 -29.00 16.54 -5.66
N ASP A 710 -29.26 15.49 -4.87
CA ASP A 710 -28.33 14.98 -3.87
C ASP A 710 -27.00 14.54 -4.51
N LYS A 711 -27.05 13.91 -5.69
CA LYS A 711 -25.84 13.53 -6.44
C LYS A 711 -25.09 14.74 -7.02
N ILE A 712 -25.77 15.79 -7.46
CA ILE A 712 -25.12 17.04 -7.90
C ILE A 712 -24.40 17.70 -6.73
N GLU A 713 -25.00 17.74 -5.55
CA GLU A 713 -24.37 18.30 -4.34
C GLU A 713 -23.12 17.49 -3.95
N ALA A 714 -23.21 16.15 -3.97
CA ALA A 714 -22.05 15.29 -3.74
C ALA A 714 -20.92 15.50 -4.76
N LYS A 715 -21.28 15.72 -6.03
CA LYS A 715 -20.30 15.99 -7.10
C LYS A 715 -19.66 17.38 -6.96
N GLU A 716 -20.44 18.37 -6.55
CA GLU A 716 -19.97 19.72 -6.22
C GLU A 716 -18.93 19.67 -5.10
N ASP A 717 -19.23 18.99 -4.00
CA ASP A 717 -18.31 18.84 -2.87
C ASP A 717 -17.01 18.14 -3.29
N GLN A 718 -17.12 17.07 -4.09
CA GLN A 718 -15.95 16.38 -4.65
C GLN A 718 -15.06 17.32 -5.48
N MET A 719 -15.65 18.22 -6.28
CA MET A 719 -14.89 19.18 -7.08
C MET A 719 -14.25 20.27 -6.20
N LYS A 720 -14.94 20.74 -5.15
CA LYS A 720 -14.38 21.71 -4.20
C LYS A 720 -13.20 21.13 -3.45
N ASP A 721 -13.31 19.91 -2.93
CA ASP A 721 -12.24 19.26 -2.15
C ASP A 721 -10.94 19.08 -2.96
N LYS A 722 -11.05 18.72 -4.24
CA LYS A 722 -9.87 18.66 -5.14
C LYS A 722 -9.16 20.01 -5.28
N ILE A 723 -9.93 21.11 -5.32
CA ILE A 723 -9.36 22.45 -5.37
C ILE A 723 -8.73 22.79 -4.02
N ARG A 724 -9.36 22.45 -2.89
CA ARG A 724 -8.80 22.67 -1.53
C ARG A 724 -7.45 21.97 -1.38
N GLU A 725 -7.37 20.68 -1.68
CA GLU A 725 -6.12 19.90 -1.59
C GLU A 725 -5.00 20.49 -2.45
N GLY A 726 -5.31 20.90 -3.68
CA GLY A 726 -4.32 21.52 -4.57
C GLY A 726 -3.78 22.85 -4.06
N VAL A 727 -4.65 23.69 -3.48
CA VAL A 727 -4.28 25.00 -2.93
C VAL A 727 -3.49 24.84 -1.63
N ASP A 728 -3.88 23.91 -0.75
CA ASP A 728 -3.14 23.62 0.49
C ASP A 728 -1.70 23.18 0.20
N LYS A 729 -1.51 22.29 -0.78
CA LYS A 729 -0.19 21.85 -1.20
C LYS A 729 0.69 22.99 -1.70
N MET A 730 0.12 23.93 -2.49
CA MET A 730 0.87 25.10 -2.96
C MET A 730 1.32 26.02 -1.82
N VAL A 731 0.54 26.12 -0.74
CA VAL A 731 0.94 26.92 0.44
C VAL A 731 2.04 26.21 1.22
N GLU A 732 1.92 24.90 1.42
CA GLU A 732 2.95 24.11 2.11
C GLU A 732 4.32 24.22 1.42
N ASP A 733 4.35 24.22 0.09
CA ASP A 733 5.57 24.41 -0.70
C ASP A 733 6.01 25.88 -0.83
N GLY A 734 5.34 26.84 -0.19
CA GLY A 734 5.68 28.27 -0.27
C GLY A 734 5.40 28.90 -1.63
N PHE A 735 4.67 28.22 -2.52
CA PHE A 735 4.29 28.73 -3.83
C PHE A 735 3.14 29.72 -3.75
N MET A 736 2.15 29.45 -2.89
CA MET A 736 1.01 30.34 -2.61
C MET A 736 1.05 30.86 -1.17
N ASP A 737 0.47 32.02 -0.93
CA ASP A 737 0.31 32.57 0.41
C ASP A 737 -1.00 32.14 1.08
N GLU A 738 -0.96 32.07 2.42
CA GLU A 738 -2.10 31.67 3.24
C GLU A 738 -3.34 32.55 3.03
N LYS A 739 -3.17 33.86 2.80
CA LYS A 739 -4.32 34.77 2.58
C LYS A 739 -5.01 34.46 1.26
N LYS A 740 -4.25 34.22 0.19
CA LYS A 740 -4.83 33.83 -1.11
C LYS A 740 -5.52 32.47 -1.04
N ARG A 741 -4.96 31.48 -0.32
CA ARG A 741 -5.67 30.23 -0.03
C ARG A 741 -6.99 30.53 0.66
N ASP A 742 -6.96 31.29 1.76
CA ASP A 742 -8.17 31.56 2.55
C ASP A 742 -9.22 32.32 1.72
N GLU A 743 -8.79 33.23 0.83
CA GLU A 743 -9.67 33.89 -0.14
C GLU A 743 -10.29 32.89 -1.12
N ILE A 744 -9.50 31.97 -1.70
CA ILE A 744 -10.00 30.92 -2.61
C ILE A 744 -10.97 29.97 -1.90
N LEU A 745 -10.63 29.53 -0.68
CA LEU A 745 -11.48 28.67 0.14
C LEU A 745 -12.80 29.36 0.48
N LYS A 746 -12.73 30.63 0.88
CA LYS A 746 -13.92 31.44 1.14
C LYS A 746 -14.77 31.63 -0.12
N GLU A 747 -14.13 31.86 -1.27
CA GLU A 747 -14.85 31.97 -2.55
C GLU A 747 -15.50 30.64 -2.97
N LEU A 748 -14.87 29.49 -2.70
CA LEU A 748 -15.41 28.14 -2.93
C LEU A 748 -16.67 27.87 -2.08
N ASP A 749 -16.70 28.41 -0.86
CA ASP A 749 -17.80 28.19 0.09
C ASP A 749 -18.96 29.20 -0.10
N GLU A 750 -18.66 30.45 -0.45
CA GLU A 750 -19.67 31.53 -0.48
C GLU A 750 -20.28 31.80 -1.87
N LYS A 751 -19.58 31.45 -2.97
CA LYS A 751 -20.07 31.76 -4.32
C LYS A 751 -21.05 30.71 -4.85
N LYS A 752 -21.93 31.18 -5.73
CA LYS A 752 -22.82 30.30 -6.51
C LYS A 752 -21.99 29.49 -7.51
N LEU A 753 -22.42 28.26 -7.80
CA LEU A 753 -21.78 27.36 -8.77
C LEU A 753 -21.34 28.04 -10.07
N GLU A 754 -22.18 28.94 -10.62
CA GLU A 754 -21.92 29.64 -11.89
C GLU A 754 -20.67 30.54 -11.85
N ASP A 755 -20.27 31.00 -10.67
CA ASP A 755 -19.12 31.88 -10.46
C ASP A 755 -17.84 31.12 -10.06
N LEU A 756 -17.96 29.82 -9.71
CA LEU A 756 -16.84 28.98 -9.25
C LEU A 756 -15.91 28.55 -10.38
N ASP A 757 -16.38 28.51 -11.63
CA ASP A 757 -15.55 28.26 -12.82
C ASP A 757 -14.40 29.28 -12.94
N ARG A 758 -14.62 30.51 -12.49
CA ARG A 758 -13.59 31.55 -12.49
C ARG A 758 -12.49 31.23 -11.48
N VAL A 759 -12.88 30.76 -10.30
CA VAL A 759 -11.98 30.36 -9.22
C VAL A 759 -11.19 29.12 -9.63
N GLN A 760 -11.86 28.12 -10.19
CA GLN A 760 -11.24 26.93 -10.76
C GLN A 760 -10.21 27.30 -11.83
N LYS A 761 -10.54 28.19 -12.76
CA LYS A 761 -9.61 28.65 -13.80
C LYS A 761 -8.42 29.42 -13.25
N GLU A 762 -8.61 30.23 -12.21
CA GLU A 762 -7.51 30.93 -11.54
C GLU A 762 -6.56 29.93 -10.86
N VAL A 763 -7.12 28.94 -10.14
CA VAL A 763 -6.35 27.87 -9.50
C VAL A 763 -5.65 26.98 -10.54
N GLU A 764 -6.28 26.67 -11.66
CA GLU A 764 -5.66 25.92 -12.77
C GLU A 764 -4.48 26.66 -13.39
N GLN A 765 -4.55 27.99 -13.51
CA GLN A 765 -3.44 28.81 -14.00
C GLN A 765 -2.26 28.83 -13.03
N GLU A 766 -2.53 28.92 -11.71
CA GLU A 766 -1.47 28.84 -10.70
C GLU A 766 -0.91 27.41 -10.57
N ASN A 767 -1.77 26.39 -10.65
CA ASN A 767 -1.38 24.97 -10.74
C ASN A 767 -0.43 24.73 -11.89
N LYS A 768 -0.68 25.31 -13.07
CA LYS A 768 0.21 25.11 -14.22
C LYS A 768 1.63 25.63 -13.95
N LEU A 769 1.75 26.79 -13.31
CA LEU A 769 3.06 27.34 -12.94
C LEU A 769 3.72 26.55 -11.82
N TYR A 770 2.93 26.05 -10.87
CA TYR A 770 3.40 25.17 -9.80
C TYR A 770 3.88 23.83 -10.35
N SER A 771 3.15 23.20 -11.28
CA SER A 771 3.58 21.96 -11.94
C SER A 771 4.88 22.16 -12.72
N GLU A 772 5.01 23.26 -13.46
CA GLU A 772 6.26 23.56 -14.17
C GLU A 772 7.43 23.78 -13.20
N TYR A 773 7.18 24.39 -12.03
CA TYR A 773 8.19 24.53 -10.98
C TYR A 773 8.58 23.17 -10.39
N GLU A 774 7.61 22.32 -10.05
CA GLU A 774 7.85 20.98 -9.49
C GLU A 774 8.60 20.08 -10.48
N ASP A 775 8.26 20.11 -11.77
CA ASP A 775 9.00 19.39 -12.83
C ASP A 775 10.48 19.81 -12.85
N ILE A 776 10.75 21.11 -12.77
CA ILE A 776 12.13 21.64 -12.72
C ILE A 776 12.82 21.25 -11.42
N ARG A 777 12.13 21.35 -10.28
CA ARG A 777 12.64 21.01 -8.95
C ARG A 777 13.05 19.54 -8.89
N GLU A 778 12.21 18.64 -9.41
CA GLU A 778 12.48 17.20 -9.49
C GLU A 778 13.70 16.93 -10.37
N GLU A 779 13.79 17.58 -11.54
CA GLU A 779 14.92 17.43 -12.46
C GLU A 779 16.25 17.86 -11.81
N VAL A 780 16.29 18.99 -11.11
CA VAL A 780 17.52 19.49 -10.48
C VAL A 780 17.82 18.85 -9.13
N SER A 781 16.87 18.15 -8.50
CA SER A 781 17.03 17.61 -7.13
C SER A 781 18.25 16.69 -7.00
N ILE A 782 18.53 15.87 -8.03
CA ILE A 782 19.69 14.97 -8.03
C ILE A 782 21.00 15.76 -7.94
N LEU A 783 21.09 16.88 -8.66
CA LEU A 783 22.26 17.77 -8.62
C LEU A 783 22.32 18.54 -7.30
N VAL A 784 21.19 19.01 -6.80
CA VAL A 784 21.10 19.69 -5.49
C VAL A 784 21.60 18.75 -4.39
N ASP A 785 21.16 17.49 -4.37
CA ASP A 785 21.59 16.51 -3.37
C ASP A 785 23.09 16.20 -3.47
N LYS A 786 23.61 16.05 -4.70
CA LYS A 786 25.04 15.82 -4.96
C LYS A 786 25.88 16.98 -4.40
N TRP A 787 25.55 18.21 -4.77
CA TRP A 787 26.31 19.39 -4.36
C TRP A 787 26.09 19.75 -2.89
N PHE A 788 24.88 19.57 -2.37
CA PHE A 788 24.62 19.74 -0.94
C PHE A 788 25.50 18.78 -0.13
N LYS A 789 25.59 17.51 -0.54
CA LYS A 789 26.49 16.55 0.12
C LYS A 789 27.96 16.98 0.03
N TYR A 790 28.41 17.40 -1.15
CA TYR A 790 29.78 17.91 -1.37
C TYR A 790 30.11 19.08 -0.42
N PHE A 791 29.23 20.09 -0.37
CA PHE A 791 29.43 21.24 0.51
C PHE A 791 29.23 20.88 1.99
N ALA A 792 28.32 19.97 2.33
CA ALA A 792 28.11 19.52 3.71
C ALA A 792 29.28 18.73 4.30
N GLU A 793 30.16 18.17 3.44
CA GLU A 793 31.41 17.51 3.81
C GLU A 793 32.58 18.51 3.96
N ARG A 794 32.56 19.63 3.24
CA ARG A 794 33.67 20.62 3.18
C ARG A 794 33.44 21.87 4.04
N LEU A 795 32.19 22.28 4.21
CA LEU A 795 31.83 23.44 5.01
C LEU A 795 31.95 23.11 6.50
N PRO A 796 32.68 23.94 7.28
CA PRO A 796 32.82 23.72 8.70
C PRO A 796 31.47 23.88 9.36
N ARG A 797 30.90 22.81 9.94
CA ARG A 797 29.59 22.89 10.62
C ARG A 797 29.69 23.82 11.84
N GLN A 798 28.56 24.35 12.33
CA GLN A 798 28.52 25.35 13.43
C GLN A 798 29.27 24.93 14.71
N GLU A 799 29.64 23.66 14.78
CA GLU A 799 30.46 23.05 15.82
C GLU A 799 31.61 22.20 15.20
N GLU A 800 32.44 22.79 14.35
CA GLU A 800 33.79 22.27 14.12
C GLU A 800 34.63 22.48 15.38
N VAL A 801 34.42 21.55 16.30
CA VAL A 801 35.21 21.34 17.49
C VAL A 801 36.53 20.70 17.05
N GLY A 802 37.59 21.50 17.02
CA GLY A 802 38.95 20.98 16.97
C GLY A 802 39.28 20.25 18.28
N LEU A 803 39.99 19.13 18.19
CA LEU A 803 40.56 18.46 19.34
C LEU A 803 41.85 19.19 19.76
N ASP A 804 41.95 19.51 21.05
CA ASP A 804 43.23 19.83 21.68
C ASP A 804 43.93 18.50 22.01
N GLU A 805 45.03 18.20 21.31
CA GLU A 805 45.85 17.02 21.61
C GLU A 805 46.59 17.15 22.96
N ASP A 806 46.80 18.37 23.50
CA ASP A 806 47.53 18.61 24.75
C ASP A 806 46.66 18.48 26.02
N SER A 807 45.33 18.54 25.89
CA SER A 807 44.38 18.20 26.95
C SER A 807 44.44 16.73 27.40
N LEU A 808 45.21 15.89 26.68
CA LEU A 808 45.49 14.50 27.08
C LEU A 808 46.51 14.37 28.23
N THR A 809 47.00 15.47 28.80
CA THR A 809 47.83 15.42 30.00
C THR A 809 47.00 15.51 31.29
N ARG A 810 46.72 14.34 31.89
CA ARG A 810 46.42 14.00 33.31
C ARG A 810 45.56 14.92 34.23
N GLN A 811 45.09 16.10 33.85
CA GLN A 811 44.45 17.06 34.77
C GLN A 811 43.20 17.80 34.24
N GLY A 812 42.74 17.59 33.01
CA GLY A 812 41.50 18.21 32.50
C GLY A 812 40.21 17.60 33.07
N SER A 813 39.32 18.41 33.67
CA SER A 813 38.07 17.96 34.29
C SER A 813 36.93 17.73 33.27
N PHE A 814 36.41 16.50 33.24
CA PHE A 814 35.30 16.03 32.39
C PHE A 814 33.95 16.69 32.75
N ASN A 815 33.28 17.35 31.79
CA ASN A 815 32.01 18.05 32.02
C ASN A 815 30.79 17.19 31.67
N ARG A 816 30.14 16.61 32.69
CA ARG A 816 29.00 15.67 32.56
C ARG A 816 27.71 16.31 31.98
N ARG A 817 27.52 17.62 32.09
CA ARG A 817 26.29 18.31 31.64
C ARG A 817 26.23 18.52 30.12
N ALA A 818 27.36 18.53 29.43
CA ALA A 818 27.42 18.71 27.98
C ALA A 818 27.03 17.43 27.20
N VAL A 819 27.27 16.26 27.80
CA VAL A 819 26.96 14.94 27.24
C VAL A 819 25.46 14.61 27.30
N MET A 820 24.76 15.12 28.32
CA MET A 820 23.34 14.80 28.58
C MET A 820 22.35 15.75 27.86
N ARG A 821 22.78 16.52 26.86
CA ARG A 821 21.85 17.37 26.06
C ARG A 821 21.17 16.52 24.99
N THR A 822 19.85 16.58 24.92
CA THR A 822 18.97 15.76 24.06
C THR A 822 19.43 15.71 22.59
N ARG A 823 19.90 16.82 22.03
CA ARG A 823 20.48 16.88 20.67
C ARG A 823 21.70 15.95 20.49
N ASN A 824 22.56 15.79 21.49
CA ASN A 824 23.79 14.99 21.38
C ASN A 824 23.53 13.48 21.53
N LEU A 825 22.44 13.10 22.20
CA LEU A 825 21.95 11.74 22.35
C LEU A 825 21.16 11.27 21.11
N ILE A 826 20.47 12.20 20.43
CA ILE A 826 19.70 11.90 19.21
C ILE A 826 20.61 11.63 18.01
N PHE A 827 21.73 12.34 17.88
CA PHE A 827 22.64 12.24 16.73
C PHE A 827 23.91 11.42 17.01
N GLY A 828 24.05 10.89 18.23
CA GLY A 828 25.27 10.23 18.64
C GLY A 828 26.50 11.13 18.44
N MET A 829 26.75 12.12 19.31
CA MET A 829 28.06 12.81 19.30
C MET A 829 28.56 13.03 20.72
N VAL A 830 29.66 12.37 21.10
CA VAL A 830 30.28 12.54 22.41
C VAL A 830 31.60 13.24 22.29
N LYS A 831 31.51 14.53 22.57
CA LYS A 831 32.63 15.48 22.59
C LYS A 831 32.80 16.02 24.01
N ASN A 832 33.97 15.81 24.63
CA ASN A 832 34.39 16.45 25.89
C ASN A 832 35.94 16.55 25.95
N PRO A 833 36.56 17.62 26.50
CA PRO A 833 36.21 19.04 26.46
C PRO A 833 36.77 19.70 25.19
N ARG A 834 36.25 20.89 24.90
CA ARG A 834 36.33 21.55 23.59
C ARG A 834 37.42 22.60 23.65
N GLU A 835 38.41 22.53 22.76
CA GLU A 835 39.00 23.78 22.31
C GLU A 835 38.07 24.31 21.23
N ILE A 836 37.41 25.43 21.52
CA ILE A 836 36.76 26.19 20.47
C ILE A 836 37.91 26.84 19.71
N ARG A 837 38.48 26.10 18.75
CA ARG A 837 39.20 26.77 17.67
C ARG A 837 38.18 27.75 17.10
N PRO A 838 38.48 29.05 17.00
CA PRO A 838 37.57 29.99 16.38
C PRO A 838 37.33 29.48 14.96
N SER A 839 36.23 28.76 14.75
CA SER A 839 35.80 28.35 13.43
C SER A 839 35.46 29.67 12.76
N ILE A 840 36.26 30.06 11.78
CA ILE A 840 35.91 31.16 10.90
C ILE A 840 34.55 30.75 10.34
N LYS A 841 33.48 31.43 10.77
CA LYS A 841 32.17 31.21 10.14
C LYS A 841 32.38 31.65 8.70
N PRO A 842 32.29 30.75 7.69
CA PRO A 842 32.25 31.18 6.31
C PRO A 842 30.89 31.80 6.09
N ARG A 843 30.75 33.01 6.58
CA ARG A 843 29.65 33.90 6.36
C ARG A 843 29.83 34.36 4.93
N PHE A 844 29.01 33.85 4.02
CA PHE A 844 29.16 34.10 2.59
C PHE A 844 27.89 34.77 2.06
N MET A 845 28.06 35.85 1.31
CA MET A 845 27.02 36.57 0.60
C MET A 845 27.22 36.35 -0.90
N ALA A 846 26.21 35.80 -1.57
CA ALA A 846 26.21 35.63 -3.01
C ALA A 846 25.17 36.56 -3.64
N SER A 847 25.60 37.47 -4.50
CA SER A 847 24.70 38.21 -5.40
C SER A 847 24.74 37.54 -6.75
N ILE A 848 23.65 36.88 -7.14
CA ILE A 848 23.54 36.20 -8.44
C ILE A 848 22.80 37.12 -9.40
N LEU A 849 23.43 37.45 -10.53
CA LEU A 849 22.83 38.23 -11.60
C LEU A 849 22.73 37.38 -12.86
N VAL A 850 21.50 37.14 -13.34
CA VAL A 850 21.23 36.29 -14.49
C VAL A 850 20.68 37.08 -15.66
N ASP A 851 21.27 36.88 -16.84
CA ASP A 851 20.83 37.47 -18.09
C ASP A 851 19.49 36.86 -18.55
N VAL A 852 18.53 37.72 -18.85
CA VAL A 852 17.24 37.38 -19.46
C VAL A 852 16.93 38.28 -20.65
N SER A 853 17.97 38.78 -21.33
CA SER A 853 17.84 39.56 -22.56
C SER A 853 17.32 38.72 -23.73
N GLY A 854 17.01 39.37 -24.85
CA GLY A 854 16.47 38.69 -26.02
C GLY A 854 17.35 37.54 -26.56
N SER A 855 18.68 37.59 -26.36
CA SER A 855 19.62 36.52 -26.77
C SER A 855 19.43 35.23 -25.97
N MET A 856 18.88 35.33 -24.76
CA MET A 856 18.60 34.21 -23.88
C MET A 856 17.34 33.43 -24.28
N ALA A 857 16.58 33.85 -25.30
CA ALA A 857 15.34 33.18 -25.70
C ALA A 857 15.52 31.69 -26.05
N GLY A 858 14.45 30.91 -25.88
CA GLY A 858 14.44 29.47 -26.18
C GLY A 858 15.06 28.62 -25.06
N GLU A 859 15.95 27.69 -25.42
CA GLU A 859 16.54 26.73 -24.47
C GLU A 859 17.42 27.40 -23.42
N LYS A 860 18.11 28.51 -23.75
CA LYS A 860 18.96 29.24 -22.80
C LYS A 860 18.16 29.81 -21.63
N LEU A 861 16.96 30.34 -21.87
CA LEU A 861 16.07 30.88 -20.83
C LEU A 861 15.55 29.76 -19.92
N LYS A 862 15.26 28.59 -20.48
CA LYS A 862 14.88 27.41 -19.68
C LYS A 862 16.04 26.97 -18.80
N SER A 863 17.25 26.90 -19.34
CA SER A 863 18.46 26.61 -18.58
C SER A 863 18.70 27.66 -17.48
N ALA A 864 18.52 28.94 -17.77
CA ALA A 864 18.60 30.00 -16.76
C ALA A 864 17.56 29.81 -15.64
N ARG A 865 16.32 29.44 -15.98
CA ARG A 865 15.28 29.13 -14.99
C ARG A 865 15.66 27.93 -14.11
N LYS A 866 16.14 26.84 -14.71
CA LYS A 866 16.64 25.67 -13.98
C LYS A 866 17.80 26.03 -13.06
N LEU A 867 18.72 26.89 -13.53
CA LEU A 867 19.85 27.36 -12.73
C LEU A 867 19.38 28.11 -11.48
N LEU A 868 18.39 28.99 -11.64
CA LEU A 868 17.85 29.78 -10.55
C LEU A 868 17.12 28.92 -9.51
N VAL A 869 16.36 27.92 -9.95
CA VAL A 869 15.76 26.92 -9.03
C VAL A 869 16.86 26.14 -8.33
N PHE A 870 17.88 25.66 -9.05
CA PHE A 870 19.02 24.95 -8.46
C PHE A 870 19.74 25.78 -7.39
N TYR A 871 20.11 27.03 -7.67
CA TYR A 871 20.73 27.90 -6.67
C TYR A 871 19.81 28.13 -5.47
N SER A 872 18.52 28.36 -5.73
CA SER A 872 17.56 28.65 -4.66
C SER A 872 17.37 27.44 -3.74
N GLU A 873 17.20 26.23 -4.30
CA GLU A 873 17.09 24.99 -3.53
C GLU A 873 18.38 24.67 -2.77
N LEU A 874 19.53 24.73 -3.45
CA LEU A 874 20.81 24.41 -2.83
C LEU A 874 21.19 25.40 -1.73
N PHE A 875 21.14 26.70 -2.01
CA PHE A 875 21.54 27.72 -1.04
C PHE A 875 20.55 27.85 0.10
N SER A 876 19.25 27.64 -0.11
CA SER A 876 18.28 27.57 0.99
C SER A 876 18.55 26.36 1.87
N ARG A 877 18.77 25.16 1.29
CA ARG A 877 19.18 23.97 2.07
C ARG A 877 20.49 24.17 2.84
N ILE A 878 21.50 24.80 2.24
CA ILE A 878 22.76 25.13 2.94
C ILE A 878 22.51 26.18 4.04
N SER A 879 21.66 27.18 3.80
CA SER A 879 21.31 28.20 4.79
C SER A 879 20.55 27.60 5.98
N ASP A 880 19.61 26.69 5.75
CA ASP A 880 18.87 26.00 6.80
C ASP A 880 19.76 25.06 7.61
N ALA A 881 20.59 24.27 6.92
CA ALA A 881 21.45 23.29 7.57
C ALA A 881 22.62 23.93 8.34
N PHE A 882 23.12 25.08 7.87
CA PHE A 882 24.38 25.63 8.38
C PHE A 882 24.33 27.12 8.77
N GLY A 883 23.41 27.91 8.23
CA GLY A 883 23.25 29.35 8.52
C GLY A 883 24.33 30.24 7.91
N TYR A 884 24.93 29.80 6.80
CA TYR A 884 26.17 30.36 6.26
C TYR A 884 26.00 31.23 5.03
N ILE A 885 25.05 30.89 4.16
CA ILE A 885 24.86 31.56 2.88
C ILE A 885 23.67 32.50 2.98
N ARG A 886 23.93 33.77 2.69
CA ARG A 886 22.91 34.75 2.34
C ARG A 886 23.01 35.00 0.85
N PHE A 887 21.90 35.01 0.14
CA PHE A 887 21.95 35.22 -1.30
C PHE A 887 20.80 36.07 -1.80
N SER A 888 21.10 36.86 -2.83
CA SER A 888 20.13 37.56 -3.66
C SER A 888 20.20 37.03 -5.09
N ILE A 889 19.07 37.14 -5.78
CA ILE A 889 18.92 36.81 -7.18
C ILE A 889 18.27 37.99 -7.87
N ASP A 890 18.99 38.57 -8.81
CA ASP A 890 18.52 39.56 -9.74
C ASP A 890 18.56 39.00 -11.17
N THR A 891 17.63 39.43 -12.00
CA THR A 891 17.67 39.21 -13.45
C THR A 891 17.81 40.54 -14.16
N PHE A 892 18.41 40.55 -15.35
CA PHE A 892 18.55 41.80 -16.12
C PHE A 892 18.34 41.60 -17.61
N SER A 893 17.84 42.67 -18.24
CA SER A 893 17.86 42.88 -19.68
C SER A 893 18.10 44.36 -19.96
N ASP A 894 17.07 45.12 -20.35
CA ASP A 894 17.10 46.58 -20.43
C ASP A 894 17.02 47.24 -19.04
N SER A 895 16.47 46.51 -18.06
CA SER A 895 16.32 46.91 -16.67
C SER A 895 16.58 45.73 -15.74
N VAL A 896 16.77 46.00 -14.45
CA VAL A 896 17.06 44.98 -13.43
C VAL A 896 15.81 44.65 -12.64
N THR A 897 15.52 43.35 -12.50
CA THR A 897 14.38 42.84 -11.75
C THR A 897 14.88 41.99 -10.59
N GLU A 898 14.52 42.37 -9.35
CA GLU A 898 14.81 41.54 -8.18
C GLU A 898 13.91 40.31 -8.18
N ILE A 899 14.45 39.10 -8.11
CA ILE A 899 13.65 37.87 -7.90
C ILE A 899 13.60 37.52 -6.42
N LYS A 900 14.74 37.66 -5.73
CA LYS A 900 14.88 37.41 -4.30
C LYS A 900 15.94 38.33 -3.71
N GLY A 901 15.60 39.09 -2.68
CA GLY A 901 16.54 39.87 -1.86
C GLY A 901 17.22 39.04 -0.75
N PHE A 902 18.25 39.61 -0.13
CA PHE A 902 19.04 38.96 0.93
C PHE A 902 18.25 38.63 2.22
N GLN A 903 17.20 39.40 2.53
CA GLN A 903 16.40 39.25 3.75
C GLN A 903 15.12 38.43 3.53
N GLN A 904 14.84 38.06 2.29
CA GLN A 904 13.65 37.29 1.92
C GLN A 904 13.97 35.79 1.98
N ASP A 905 13.02 35.01 2.49
CA ASP A 905 13.14 33.56 2.64
C ASP A 905 12.43 32.84 1.48
N TYR A 906 13.18 31.98 0.78
CA TYR A 906 12.77 31.32 -0.47
C TYR A 906 11.56 30.39 -0.29
N ASP A 907 11.54 29.64 0.81
CA ASP A 907 10.48 28.66 1.11
C ASP A 907 9.31 29.26 1.89
N SER A 908 9.38 30.55 2.20
CA SER A 908 8.31 31.25 2.92
C SER A 908 7.09 31.44 2.02
N PRO A 909 5.87 31.07 2.49
CA PRO A 909 4.63 31.37 1.79
C PRO A 909 4.24 32.86 1.87
N GLN A 910 5.07 33.72 2.47
CA GLN A 910 4.79 35.15 2.55
C GLN A 910 4.94 35.82 1.19
N ARG A 911 4.00 36.73 0.87
CA ARG A 911 4.20 37.63 -0.25
C ARG A 911 5.07 38.81 0.12
N TYR A 912 5.97 39.17 -0.79
CA TYR A 912 6.84 40.32 -0.66
C TYR A 912 6.43 41.40 -1.67
N ASP A 913 6.55 42.66 -1.26
CA ASP A 913 6.52 43.81 -2.15
C ASP A 913 7.94 44.04 -2.68
N PHE A 914 8.12 43.91 -3.99
CA PHE A 914 9.42 44.03 -4.65
C PHE A 914 9.72 45.47 -5.10
N GLY A 915 8.85 46.45 -4.78
CA GLY A 915 9.05 47.87 -5.10
C GLY A 915 8.79 48.23 -6.57
N ASP A 916 8.49 47.25 -7.43
CA ASP A 916 8.09 47.41 -8.83
C ASP A 916 6.56 47.41 -9.03
N GLY A 917 5.81 47.42 -7.92
CA GLY A 917 4.35 47.35 -7.91
C GLY A 917 3.78 45.93 -7.98
N THR A 918 4.64 44.90 -8.00
CA THR A 918 4.21 43.50 -7.91
C THR A 918 4.28 42.99 -6.47
N ASN A 919 3.37 42.06 -6.15
CA ASN A 919 3.28 41.45 -4.83
C ASN A 919 3.02 39.95 -4.97
N SER A 920 4.01 39.11 -4.66
CA SER A 920 3.94 37.65 -4.82
C SER A 920 4.91 36.92 -3.90
N THR A 921 4.80 35.60 -3.81
CA THR A 921 5.85 34.73 -3.26
C THR A 921 7.06 34.74 -4.19
N ILE A 922 8.22 34.31 -3.68
CA ILE A 922 9.46 34.25 -4.47
C ILE A 922 9.34 33.19 -5.57
N LYS A 923 8.76 32.01 -5.28
CA LYS A 923 8.60 30.94 -6.27
C LYS A 923 7.71 31.35 -7.45
N VAL A 924 6.59 32.03 -7.19
CA VAL A 924 5.74 32.59 -8.25
C VAL A 924 6.48 33.66 -9.05
N ARG A 925 7.25 34.52 -8.38
CA ARG A 925 8.03 35.57 -9.05
C ARG A 925 9.15 34.99 -9.91
N LEU A 926 9.85 33.97 -9.44
CA LEU A 926 10.87 33.24 -10.20
C LEU A 926 10.27 32.65 -11.48
N MET A 927 9.10 32.01 -11.37
CA MET A 927 8.45 31.41 -12.53
C MET A 927 7.90 32.44 -13.52
N LYS A 928 7.37 33.58 -13.05
CA LYS A 928 6.79 34.64 -13.91
C LYS A 928 7.80 35.68 -14.41
N GLY A 929 8.90 35.88 -13.68
CA GLY A 929 9.86 36.97 -13.87
C GLY A 929 10.92 36.73 -14.95
N LEU A 930 10.93 35.55 -15.57
CA LEU A 930 11.91 35.14 -16.57
C LEU A 930 11.31 35.19 -17.98
N ASN A 931 11.33 36.37 -18.60
CA ASN A 931 10.90 36.59 -19.97
C ASN A 931 12.06 37.19 -20.79
N ALA A 932 12.47 36.49 -21.85
CA ALA A 932 13.55 36.96 -22.74
C ALA A 932 13.08 38.15 -23.59
N ASN A 933 13.42 39.38 -23.19
CA ASN A 933 13.02 40.61 -23.87
C ASN A 933 14.12 41.68 -23.76
N GLY A 934 14.24 42.55 -24.77
CA GLY A 934 15.10 43.73 -24.72
C GLY A 934 16.57 43.47 -25.04
N GLY A 935 17.39 44.52 -24.88
CA GLY A 935 18.85 44.46 -24.94
C GLY A 935 19.46 43.98 -23.62
N THR A 936 20.79 44.04 -23.57
CA THR A 936 21.64 43.57 -22.46
C THR A 936 22.35 44.77 -21.85
N ASN A 937 21.81 45.35 -20.77
CA ASN A 937 22.40 46.47 -20.02
C ASN A 937 23.06 45.95 -18.71
N MET A 938 24.30 45.49 -18.82
CA MET A 938 25.02 44.91 -17.68
C MET A 938 25.37 45.94 -16.59
N LEU A 939 25.59 47.20 -16.95
CA LEU A 939 26.10 48.22 -16.02
C LEU A 939 25.13 48.50 -14.87
N GLU A 940 23.83 48.54 -15.16
CA GLU A 940 22.81 48.81 -14.15
C GLU A 940 22.68 47.65 -13.16
N GLY A 941 22.66 46.40 -13.66
CA GLY A 941 22.66 45.19 -12.84
C GLY A 941 23.86 45.12 -11.92
N ILE A 942 25.07 45.31 -12.47
CA ILE A 942 26.31 45.28 -11.69
C ILE A 942 26.33 46.37 -10.62
N LYS A 943 25.90 47.59 -10.95
CA LYS A 943 25.81 48.69 -9.97
C LYS A 943 24.80 48.40 -8.86
N LYS A 944 23.63 47.85 -9.20
CA LYS A 944 22.61 47.47 -8.22
C LYS A 944 23.17 46.40 -7.27
N SER A 945 23.69 45.30 -7.83
CA SER A 945 24.30 44.21 -7.06
C SER A 945 25.44 44.70 -6.17
N ALA A 946 26.32 45.55 -6.68
CA ALA A 946 27.40 46.13 -5.89
C ALA A 946 26.88 47.04 -4.76
N THR A 947 25.86 47.85 -5.02
CA THR A 947 25.26 48.73 -4.00
C THR A 947 24.61 47.92 -2.88
N GLU A 948 23.89 46.85 -3.24
CA GLU A 948 23.26 45.97 -2.27
C GLU A 948 24.27 45.16 -1.48
N LEU A 949 25.30 44.60 -2.13
CA LEU A 949 26.40 43.92 -1.46
C LEU A 949 27.15 44.87 -0.51
N ASN A 950 27.49 46.09 -0.94
CA ASN A 950 28.14 47.09 -0.08
C ASN A 950 27.27 47.40 1.15
N LYS A 951 25.96 47.62 0.96
CA LYS A 951 25.02 47.84 2.07
C LYS A 951 24.93 46.64 3.01
N GLN A 952 24.89 45.42 2.48
CA GLN A 952 24.85 44.21 3.29
C GLN A 952 26.19 43.97 4.02
N VAL A 953 27.32 44.28 3.41
CA VAL A 953 28.64 44.17 4.05
C VAL A 953 28.81 45.24 5.15
N GLU A 954 28.22 46.43 5.00
CA GLU A 954 28.16 47.41 6.11
C GLU A 954 27.39 46.88 7.32
N GLU A 955 26.26 46.22 7.09
CA GLU A 955 25.44 45.60 8.14
C GLU A 955 26.10 44.32 8.70
N PHE A 956 26.83 43.61 7.86
CA PHE A 956 27.44 42.32 8.15
C PHE A 956 28.91 42.24 7.69
N PRO A 957 29.83 42.97 8.35
CA PRO A 957 31.22 43.14 7.90
C PRO A 957 32.07 41.85 7.97
N ASP A 958 31.55 40.82 8.64
CA ASP A 958 32.19 39.51 8.75
C ASP A 958 31.87 38.57 7.57
N TYR A 959 31.07 39.01 6.58
CA TYR A 959 30.72 38.19 5.43
C TYR A 959 31.71 38.39 4.28
N ALA A 960 32.21 37.28 3.74
CA ALA A 960 32.73 37.26 2.37
C ALA A 960 31.57 37.56 1.43
N SER A 961 31.84 38.32 0.38
CA SER A 961 30.82 38.72 -0.59
C SER A 961 31.32 38.43 -1.99
N ALA A 962 30.53 37.71 -2.76
CA ALA A 962 30.79 37.40 -4.15
C ALA A 962 29.62 37.79 -5.04
N PHE A 963 29.96 38.18 -6.25
CA PHE A 963 29.04 38.46 -7.34
C PHE A 963 29.21 37.43 -8.45
N TYR A 964 28.13 36.76 -8.80
CA TYR A 964 28.10 35.76 -9.86
C TYR A 964 27.27 36.28 -11.01
N PHE A 965 27.94 36.53 -12.14
CA PHE A 965 27.31 36.90 -13.38
C PHE A 965 27.09 35.65 -14.25
N VAL A 966 25.86 35.43 -14.70
CA VAL A 966 25.53 34.35 -15.64
C VAL A 966 24.82 34.94 -16.85
N GLY A 967 25.35 34.70 -18.06
CA GLY A 967 24.75 35.19 -19.30
C GLY A 967 25.32 34.53 -20.54
N ASP A 968 24.91 35.00 -21.72
CA ASP A 968 25.31 34.41 -23.01
C ASP A 968 26.12 35.31 -23.93
N GLY A 969 26.42 36.56 -23.55
CA GLY A 969 27.27 37.45 -24.34
C GLY A 969 27.29 38.92 -23.91
N GLY A 970 27.96 39.75 -24.72
CA GLY A 970 28.39 41.12 -24.37
C GLY A 970 27.31 42.19 -24.20
N ASP A 971 27.75 43.35 -23.70
CA ASP A 971 26.91 44.52 -23.40
C ASP A 971 26.46 45.23 -24.68
N THR A 972 25.22 45.00 -25.09
CA THR A 972 24.63 45.66 -26.27
C THR A 972 24.51 47.18 -26.10
N CYS A 973 24.59 47.70 -24.87
CA CYS A 973 24.57 49.13 -24.57
C CYS A 973 25.97 49.77 -24.56
N GLY A 974 27.04 49.01 -24.79
CA GLY A 974 28.39 49.53 -24.99
C GLY A 974 29.08 50.07 -23.73
N ASN A 975 28.65 49.65 -22.54
CA ASN A 975 29.25 50.09 -21.28
C ASN A 975 30.48 49.28 -20.85
N GLY A 976 31.00 48.35 -21.66
CA GLY A 976 32.12 47.48 -21.26
C GLY A 976 33.32 48.21 -20.64
N LYS A 977 33.72 49.38 -21.17
CA LYS A 977 34.76 50.23 -20.56
C LYS A 977 34.36 50.83 -19.22
N ASN A 978 33.09 51.27 -19.10
CA ASN A 978 32.57 51.83 -17.86
C ASN A 978 32.43 50.76 -16.78
N ILE A 979 32.04 49.54 -17.16
CA ILE A 979 31.95 48.38 -16.27
C ILE A 979 33.36 47.98 -15.80
N SER A 980 34.31 47.84 -16.72
CA SER A 980 35.71 47.50 -16.38
C SER A 980 36.32 48.55 -15.44
N ASN A 981 36.11 49.84 -15.71
CA ASN A 981 36.54 50.92 -14.81
C ASN A 981 35.84 50.83 -13.44
N PHE A 982 34.55 50.46 -13.40
CA PHE A 982 33.79 50.34 -12.16
C PHE A 982 34.25 49.15 -11.30
N LEU A 983 34.52 48.01 -11.92
CA LEU A 983 35.04 46.81 -11.24
C LEU A 983 36.45 47.03 -10.66
N GLN A 984 37.24 47.95 -11.24
CA GLN A 984 38.57 48.31 -10.73
C GLN A 984 38.56 49.31 -9.55
N VAL A 985 37.41 49.92 -9.24
CA VAL A 985 37.30 50.89 -8.13
C VAL A 985 36.95 50.15 -6.84
N ASN A 986 37.95 50.01 -5.96
CA ASN A 986 37.80 49.33 -4.67
C ASN A 986 37.15 50.20 -3.57
N GLU A 987 36.75 51.45 -3.87
CA GLU A 987 36.04 52.31 -2.91
C GLU A 987 34.55 51.93 -2.85
N SER A 988 34.07 51.40 -1.71
CA SER A 988 32.66 50.97 -1.53
C SER A 988 31.63 52.09 -1.76
N GLU A 989 31.98 53.36 -1.52
CA GLU A 989 31.09 54.51 -1.76
C GLU A 989 30.91 54.87 -3.25
N ARG A 990 31.80 54.40 -4.13
CA ARG A 990 31.89 54.84 -5.54
C ARG A 990 32.13 53.73 -6.57
N GLY A 991 32.34 52.49 -6.14
CA GLY A 991 32.78 51.37 -6.95
C GLY A 991 32.32 50.01 -6.44
N PHE A 992 32.98 48.96 -6.92
CA PHE A 992 32.63 47.56 -6.63
C PHE A 992 33.14 47.05 -5.28
N GLY A 993 34.00 47.82 -4.59
CA GLY A 993 34.51 47.46 -3.27
C GLY A 993 35.48 46.29 -3.31
N GLU A 994 35.59 45.55 -2.19
CA GLU A 994 36.43 44.36 -2.05
C GLU A 994 35.67 43.05 -2.35
N HIS A 995 34.54 43.12 -3.07
CA HIS A 995 33.74 41.94 -3.40
C HIS A 995 34.43 41.07 -4.46
N MET A 996 34.39 39.75 -4.27
CA MET A 996 34.82 38.79 -5.29
C MET A 996 33.82 38.81 -6.45
N TYR A 997 34.28 38.52 -7.67
CA TYR A 997 33.38 38.39 -8.81
C TYR A 997 33.82 37.31 -9.78
N SER A 998 32.83 36.69 -10.42
CA SER A 998 33.04 35.75 -11.53
C SER A 998 31.92 35.85 -12.54
N ALA A 999 32.27 35.67 -13.82
CA ALA A 999 31.35 35.62 -14.93
C ALA A 999 31.41 34.24 -15.59
N ILE A 1000 30.27 33.56 -15.69
CA ILE A 1000 30.16 32.24 -16.32
C ILE A 1000 29.20 32.34 -17.50
N LEU A 1001 29.70 31.99 -18.67
CA LEU A 1001 29.00 32.16 -19.93
C LEU A 1001 28.46 30.82 -20.46
N LEU A 1002 27.19 30.80 -20.83
CA LEU A 1002 26.63 29.71 -21.64
C LEU A 1002 26.83 30.03 -23.13
N GLY A 1003 27.89 29.49 -23.73
CA GLY A 1003 28.28 29.87 -25.08
C GLY A 1003 29.59 29.27 -25.56
N ASN A 1004 30.34 30.03 -26.38
CA ASN A 1004 31.60 29.57 -26.96
C ASN A 1004 32.80 30.48 -26.60
N GLU A 1005 34.00 30.00 -26.89
CA GLU A 1005 35.26 30.69 -26.55
C GLU A 1005 35.36 32.10 -27.15
N SER A 1006 34.75 32.36 -28.31
CA SER A 1006 34.73 33.70 -28.90
C SER A 1006 33.95 34.70 -28.04
N GLN A 1007 32.81 34.26 -27.49
CA GLN A 1007 31.98 35.08 -26.60
C GLN A 1007 32.62 35.25 -25.22
N ARG A 1008 33.35 34.23 -24.73
CA ARG A 1008 34.18 34.34 -23.52
C ARG A 1008 35.18 35.48 -23.63
N GLN A 1009 35.88 35.60 -24.76
CA GLN A 1009 36.91 36.64 -24.98
C GLN A 1009 36.34 38.06 -24.91
N GLU A 1010 35.10 38.26 -25.38
CA GLU A 1010 34.41 39.55 -25.28
C GLU A 1010 34.11 39.91 -23.82
N LEU A 1011 33.62 38.94 -23.03
CA LEU A 1011 33.31 39.15 -21.62
C LEU A 1011 34.58 39.27 -20.75
N ALA A 1012 35.64 38.55 -21.10
CA ALA A 1012 36.95 38.64 -20.47
C ALA A 1012 37.60 40.02 -20.64
N SER A 1013 37.25 40.77 -21.70
CA SER A 1013 37.68 42.16 -21.85
C SER A 1013 37.06 43.11 -20.82
N ILE A 1014 35.96 42.69 -20.17
CA ILE A 1014 35.23 43.45 -19.16
C ILE A 1014 35.59 42.99 -17.75
N PHE A 1015 35.52 41.68 -17.50
CA PHE A 1015 35.73 41.07 -16.18
C PHE A 1015 37.18 40.60 -15.92
N GLY A 1016 38.01 40.49 -16.96
CA GLY A 1016 39.32 39.84 -16.88
C GLY A 1016 39.25 38.36 -17.27
N ASP A 1017 40.35 37.83 -17.81
CA ASP A 1017 40.41 36.45 -18.33
C ASP A 1017 40.33 35.42 -17.19
N GLU A 1018 40.91 35.76 -16.05
CA GLU A 1018 40.96 35.00 -14.81
C GLU A 1018 39.61 34.91 -14.09
N HIS A 1019 38.65 35.79 -14.41
CA HIS A 1019 37.32 35.83 -13.80
C HIS A 1019 36.21 35.29 -14.71
N THR A 1020 36.56 34.94 -15.96
CA THR A 1020 35.59 34.61 -17.02
C THR A 1020 35.72 33.16 -17.50
N ASN A 1021 34.65 32.39 -17.33
CA ASN A 1021 34.55 31.00 -17.79
C ASN A 1021 33.46 30.85 -18.85
N VAL A 1022 33.58 29.82 -19.69
CA VAL A 1022 32.56 29.46 -20.69
C VAL A 1022 32.27 27.98 -20.64
N VAL A 1023 31.01 27.64 -20.85
CA VAL A 1023 30.50 26.27 -20.87
C VAL A 1023 29.55 26.06 -22.05
N PRO A 1024 29.54 24.87 -22.66
CA PRO A 1024 28.73 24.56 -23.84
C PRO A 1024 27.28 24.23 -23.50
N ASP A 1025 27.00 23.75 -22.29
CA ASP A 1025 25.69 23.30 -21.84
C ASP A 1025 25.42 23.57 -20.35
N PHE A 1026 24.22 23.20 -19.92
CA PHE A 1026 23.67 23.53 -18.61
C PHE A 1026 24.26 22.69 -17.46
N ASP A 1027 24.57 21.42 -17.69
CA ASP A 1027 25.11 20.56 -16.63
C ASP A 1027 26.55 21.00 -16.31
N GLU A 1028 27.33 21.32 -17.34
CA GLU A 1028 28.65 21.91 -17.18
C GLU A 1028 28.58 23.32 -16.54
N LEU A 1029 27.51 24.10 -16.80
CA LEU A 1029 27.28 25.40 -16.16
C LEU A 1029 27.13 25.27 -14.65
N ILE A 1030 26.31 24.31 -14.19
CA ILE A 1030 26.13 24.04 -12.76
C ILE A 1030 27.47 23.61 -12.15
N GLU A 1031 28.15 22.64 -12.77
CA GLU A 1031 29.41 22.12 -12.25
C GLU A 1031 30.48 23.21 -12.14
N LYS A 1032 30.67 24.01 -13.19
CA LYS A 1032 31.63 25.12 -13.18
C LYS A 1032 31.27 26.23 -12.21
N SER A 1033 29.97 26.51 -12.06
CA SER A 1033 29.52 27.46 -11.04
C SER A 1033 29.85 26.99 -9.63
N MET A 1034 29.57 25.73 -9.33
CA MET A 1034 29.82 25.18 -8.00
C MET A 1034 31.32 25.02 -7.70
N ASP A 1035 32.12 24.64 -8.69
CA ASP A 1035 33.59 24.66 -8.59
C ASP A 1035 34.11 26.06 -8.26
N LYS A 1036 33.57 27.10 -8.93
CA LYS A 1036 33.99 28.47 -8.70
C LYS A 1036 33.54 28.97 -7.33
N PHE A 1037 32.32 28.65 -6.92
CA PHE A 1037 31.82 28.95 -5.59
C PHE A 1037 32.69 28.31 -4.49
N ASP A 1038 33.11 27.05 -4.67
CA ASP A 1038 34.03 26.35 -3.76
C ASP A 1038 35.41 27.02 -3.71
N GLN A 1039 35.95 27.47 -4.85
CA GLN A 1039 37.21 28.22 -4.90
C GLN A 1039 37.13 29.56 -4.16
N ASP A 1040 36.05 30.33 -4.36
CA ASP A 1040 35.87 31.63 -3.71
C ASP A 1040 35.70 31.47 -2.19
N LEU A 1041 35.02 30.40 -1.78
CA LEU A 1041 34.89 29.99 -0.39
C LEU A 1041 36.24 29.58 0.21
N GLU A 1042 37.05 28.78 -0.50
CA GLU A 1042 38.40 28.39 -0.07
C GLU A 1042 39.33 29.60 0.04
N GLU A 1043 39.28 30.51 -0.93
CA GLU A 1043 40.07 31.75 -0.92
C GLU A 1043 39.71 32.62 0.29
N TYR A 1044 38.42 32.79 0.57
CA TYR A 1044 37.96 33.48 1.77
C TYR A 1044 38.48 32.82 3.04
N LEU A 1045 38.30 31.51 3.19
CA LEU A 1045 38.77 30.76 4.35
C LEU A 1045 40.29 30.92 4.53
N ARG A 1046 41.07 30.92 3.45
CA ARG A 1046 42.52 31.13 3.43
C ARG A 1046 42.93 32.53 3.88
N THR A 1047 42.18 33.58 3.51
CA THR A 1047 42.48 34.96 3.96
C THR A 1047 42.22 35.18 5.45
N LYS A 1048 41.27 34.44 6.04
CA LYS A 1048 40.89 34.56 7.45
C LYS A 1048 41.65 33.62 8.40
N THR A 1049 42.31 32.57 7.88
CA THR A 1049 43.14 31.62 8.66
C THR A 1049 44.61 32.05 8.80
N LYS A 1050 45.04 33.14 8.18
CA LYS A 1050 46.42 33.66 8.25
C LYS A 1050 46.72 34.49 9.49
#